data_AF-A0A538NL37-F1
#
_entry.id   AF-A0A538NL37-F1
#
_cell.length_a   1.000
_cell.length_b   1.000
_cell.length_c   1.000
_cell.angle_alpha   90.00
_cell.angle_beta   90.00
_cell.angle_gamma   90.00
#
_symmetry.space_group_name_H-M   'P 1'
#
loop_
_entity.id
_entity.type
_entity.pdbx_description
1 polymer ?
#
loop_
_entity_poly.entity_id
_entity_poly.type
_entity_poly.pdbx_seq_one_letter_code
_entity_poly.pdbx_strand_id
1 'polypeptide(L)'
;MIDVQYQRGVYLSHEDLWLDPWDAKRFAFVSHAHSDHIAPHDEIIVSKRTARLMQARLPGTRIEHALSFGERRTVHDVDVTLLPAGHIFGSAQFFLFARDETLLYTGDFKLRPGKSAERAEWREADTLIMETTFGLPRYRFPPTEQVIDQIVTFCRETLDDGQVPVLLGYSLGKAQEILCSLDEAGLTPMLHGSVYQMTRIYEQLGQSFCKYVRYNVNDVAGKVLICPPSANRSRMLEKIPHKRVAMISGWATDPNAVYRYQVDAAFPLSDHADYNDLLRYVDLVRPRRVFTLHGFAAEFARDLRERGIEAWALTEENQMELSLGSAGMLPEASGKTRGEVVRQSAGQSGQHARAPQSESEFFAFAHVGERIGAAAAKLQKVRLLADYLRTLGQEQLPIAAIYFTGRAFAQSDPRTLQVGGSIIYRAMMAAAKLSDAEFHRIAHGHGDAGKTAFEALEGRTNPEPFALEESCNFFDTLHRSRGPIAKTELLRSRLAKLSAREAQYVVKILTGDLRIGLREGLVEEAIAHGFEMPLDQVKEAHMLLGDIGATAMLASRKELHRAELSIFRPIKCMLATPEPTAEAVWERFVEGKDPAAQLLSVAAATYDAAGNAATVYLEDKFDGIRAQLHRSGQRVEIFSRDLRRITDQFPELARQARNFEKELIVDGEIIAYEQGRRLTFFDLQKRLGRKSDGADLFDGVAADVPVAFIIFDLLWLNGRSLLKTPLRERRGRLGGLRLPPQFQIAEVMSAHSASEIEQTFQQARRRLNEGLMIKDPESVYLPGTRGMFWFKLKKELATLDVVVVAAELGHGKRNNVLSDYTFAVRDETTGELLPIGKAYSGLTDAEIADLTEHFKQNTIADHGRYREVNPDIVLEVAFNSIQPSTRHASGLALRFPRIKAIRRDKNVDSIDTLEYARQLAAQRSEVGVLE
;
A
#
# COMPACT_ATOMS: atom_id res chain seq x y z
N MET A 1 14.38 7.76 -37.50
CA MET A 1 13.90 7.82 -36.11
C MET A 1 14.07 6.49 -35.44
N ILE A 2 14.97 6.43 -34.46
CA ILE A 2 15.21 5.23 -33.64
C ILE A 2 13.91 4.88 -32.88
N ASP A 3 13.43 3.64 -33.05
CA ASP A 3 12.24 3.12 -32.36
C ASP A 3 12.64 2.60 -30.98
N VAL A 4 12.06 3.21 -29.95
CA VAL A 4 12.41 2.95 -28.54
C VAL A 4 11.18 2.39 -27.84
N GLN A 5 11.32 1.17 -27.31
CA GLN A 5 10.26 0.45 -26.62
C GLN A 5 10.64 0.20 -25.17
N TYR A 6 9.68 0.24 -24.24
CA TYR A 6 9.94 -0.11 -22.84
C TYR A 6 9.19 -1.40 -22.46
N GLN A 7 9.94 -2.44 -22.10
CA GLN A 7 9.40 -3.76 -21.74
C GLN A 7 10.22 -4.37 -20.58
N ARG A 8 10.15 -3.77 -19.38
CA ARG A 8 11.03 -4.11 -18.23
C ARG A 8 12.52 -4.00 -18.59
N GLY A 9 12.86 -2.90 -19.26
CA GLY A 9 14.12 -2.65 -19.96
C GLY A 9 13.84 -1.86 -21.25
N VAL A 10 14.85 -1.21 -21.80
CA VAL A 10 14.70 -0.50 -23.08
C VAL A 10 15.00 -1.48 -24.22
N TYR A 11 14.12 -1.55 -25.22
CA TYR A 11 14.31 -2.38 -26.41
C TYR A 11 14.38 -1.50 -27.65
N LEU A 12 15.46 -1.64 -28.40
CA LEU A 12 15.69 -0.99 -29.69
C LEU A 12 15.36 -2.00 -30.79
N SER A 13 14.18 -1.86 -31.38
CA SER A 13 13.57 -2.90 -32.22
C SER A 13 14.29 -3.10 -33.57
N HIS A 14 14.92 -2.05 -34.10
CA HIS A 14 15.68 -2.11 -35.34
C HIS A 14 17.04 -2.78 -35.18
N GLU A 15 17.66 -2.60 -34.01
CA GLU A 15 18.96 -3.15 -33.64
C GLU A 15 18.85 -4.52 -32.95
N ASP A 16 17.64 -5.00 -32.64
CA ASP A 16 17.37 -6.20 -31.82
C ASP A 16 18.22 -6.21 -30.52
N LEU A 17 18.31 -5.03 -29.89
CA LEU A 17 19.17 -4.79 -28.72
C LEU A 17 18.35 -4.36 -27.51
N TRP A 18 18.62 -5.00 -26.38
CA TRP A 18 18.09 -4.59 -25.08
C TRP A 18 19.10 -3.73 -24.32
N LEU A 19 18.67 -2.65 -23.67
CA LEU A 19 19.48 -1.86 -22.74
C LEU A 19 18.93 -2.06 -21.32
N ASP A 20 19.78 -2.56 -20.42
CA ASP A 20 19.47 -2.90 -19.02
C ASP A 20 18.12 -3.63 -18.80
N PRO A 21 17.86 -4.76 -19.50
CA PRO A 21 16.67 -5.56 -19.25
C PRO A 21 16.72 -6.29 -17.91
N TRP A 22 15.60 -6.34 -17.20
CA TRP A 22 15.50 -6.97 -15.88
C TRP A 22 15.50 -8.51 -15.94
N ASP A 23 15.03 -9.05 -17.06
CA ASP A 23 14.91 -10.49 -17.28
C ASP A 23 15.98 -10.96 -18.29
N ALA A 24 16.34 -12.24 -18.25
CA ALA A 24 17.32 -12.82 -19.17
C ALA A 24 16.91 -12.58 -20.64
N LYS A 25 17.89 -12.20 -21.47
CA LYS A 25 17.74 -11.89 -22.89
C LYS A 25 18.87 -12.54 -23.67
N ARG A 26 18.63 -12.78 -24.96
CA ARG A 26 19.64 -13.29 -25.88
C ARG A 26 20.79 -12.31 -26.05
N PHE A 27 20.50 -11.03 -26.30
CA PHE A 27 21.50 -9.99 -26.55
C PHE A 27 21.12 -8.69 -25.82
N ALA A 28 22.03 -8.18 -24.98
CA ALA A 28 21.76 -6.99 -24.17
C ALA A 28 23.01 -6.12 -23.93
N PHE A 29 22.81 -4.84 -23.70
CA PHE A 29 23.79 -3.97 -23.06
C PHE A 29 23.53 -3.94 -21.55
N VAL A 30 24.61 -4.05 -20.77
CA VAL A 30 24.59 -3.91 -19.32
C VAL A 30 25.45 -2.71 -18.93
N SER A 31 24.81 -1.66 -18.42
CA SER A 31 25.47 -0.41 -18.06
C SER A 31 26.41 -0.58 -16.87
N HIS A 32 25.98 -1.33 -15.85
CA HIS A 32 26.74 -1.50 -14.61
C HIS A 32 26.31 -2.74 -13.81
N ALA A 33 27.13 -3.10 -12.81
CA ALA A 33 26.99 -4.37 -12.08
C ALA A 33 26.15 -4.27 -10.79
N HIS A 34 25.08 -3.45 -10.75
CA HIS A 34 24.08 -3.53 -9.68
C HIS A 34 23.06 -4.64 -9.94
N SER A 35 22.39 -5.12 -8.88
CA SER A 35 21.57 -6.33 -8.95
C SER A 35 20.30 -6.16 -9.81
N ASP A 36 19.84 -4.93 -9.93
CA ASP A 36 18.71 -4.46 -10.72
C ASP A 36 19.03 -4.18 -12.19
N HIS A 37 20.33 -4.24 -12.58
CA HIS A 37 20.79 -4.07 -13.96
C HIS A 37 21.46 -5.34 -14.53
N ILE A 38 21.59 -6.41 -13.74
CA ILE A 38 22.21 -7.67 -14.18
C ILE A 38 21.20 -8.81 -14.19
N ALA A 39 21.14 -9.53 -15.30
CA ALA A 39 20.44 -10.80 -15.42
C ALA A 39 21.31 -11.82 -16.17
N PRO A 40 20.98 -13.12 -16.13
CA PRO A 40 21.77 -14.16 -16.82
C PRO A 40 21.47 -14.14 -18.33
N HIS A 41 21.88 -13.07 -19.02
CA HIS A 41 21.80 -12.93 -20.48
C HIS A 41 22.80 -13.86 -21.17
N ASP A 42 22.47 -14.29 -22.40
CA ASP A 42 23.33 -15.18 -23.18
C ASP A 42 24.57 -14.44 -23.73
N GLU A 43 24.35 -13.22 -24.22
CA GLU A 43 25.37 -12.37 -24.85
C GLU A 43 25.19 -10.90 -24.44
N ILE A 44 26.29 -10.23 -24.09
CA ILE A 44 26.25 -8.84 -23.61
C ILE A 44 27.31 -7.91 -24.22
N ILE A 45 26.94 -6.64 -24.42
CA ILE A 45 27.87 -5.52 -24.54
C ILE A 45 28.07 -4.93 -23.15
N VAL A 46 29.33 -4.73 -22.73
CA VAL A 46 29.65 -4.31 -21.37
C VAL A 46 31.02 -3.63 -21.33
N SER A 47 31.27 -2.77 -20.34
CA SER A 47 32.63 -2.26 -20.12
C SER A 47 33.53 -3.35 -19.53
N LYS A 48 34.84 -3.30 -19.82
CA LYS A 48 35.82 -4.25 -19.24
C LYS A 48 35.77 -4.31 -17.70
N ARG A 49 35.53 -3.17 -17.05
CA ARG A 49 35.45 -3.05 -15.59
C ARG A 49 34.14 -3.63 -15.05
N THR A 50 33.01 -3.31 -15.69
CA THR A 50 31.70 -3.88 -15.34
C THR A 50 31.68 -5.39 -15.52
N ALA A 51 32.25 -5.93 -16.61
CA ALA A 51 32.35 -7.38 -16.84
C ALA A 51 33.03 -8.11 -15.67
N ARG A 52 34.15 -7.57 -15.19
CA ARG A 52 34.88 -8.13 -14.05
C ARG A 52 34.07 -8.09 -12.75
N LEU A 53 33.34 -7.00 -12.51
CA LEU A 53 32.44 -6.87 -11.35
C LEU A 53 31.24 -7.82 -11.45
N MET A 54 30.65 -7.95 -12.63
CA MET A 54 29.56 -8.90 -12.91
C MET A 54 29.99 -10.33 -12.65
N GLN A 55 31.19 -10.75 -13.07
CA GLN A 55 31.66 -12.12 -12.83
C GLN A 55 31.70 -12.49 -11.33
N ALA A 56 31.95 -11.51 -10.45
CA ALA A 56 31.95 -11.74 -9.01
C ALA A 56 30.54 -11.75 -8.40
N ARG A 57 29.58 -11.04 -8.99
CA ARG A 57 28.22 -10.88 -8.45
C ARG A 57 27.19 -11.83 -9.05
N LEU A 58 27.35 -12.17 -10.32
CA LEU A 58 26.50 -13.08 -11.08
C LEU A 58 27.40 -14.08 -11.83
N PRO A 59 27.98 -15.06 -11.13
CA PRO A 59 28.85 -16.04 -11.79
C PRO A 59 28.06 -16.84 -12.83
N GLY A 60 28.66 -17.05 -13.99
CA GLY A 60 28.05 -17.80 -15.08
C GLY A 60 28.91 -17.74 -16.34
N THR A 61 28.50 -18.47 -17.37
CA THR A 61 29.07 -18.40 -18.71
C THR A 61 28.15 -17.58 -19.59
N ARG A 62 28.70 -16.57 -20.26
CA ARG A 62 28.01 -15.72 -21.24
C ARG A 62 29.03 -15.23 -22.27
N ILE A 63 28.56 -14.79 -23.43
CA ILE A 63 29.41 -14.14 -24.43
C ILE A 63 29.54 -12.66 -24.07
N GLU A 64 30.76 -12.17 -23.82
CA GLU A 64 31.00 -10.79 -23.38
C GLU A 64 31.74 -9.99 -24.46
N HIS A 65 31.08 -8.98 -25.02
CA HIS A 65 31.70 -7.94 -25.83
C HIS A 65 32.19 -6.82 -24.90
N ALA A 66 33.37 -7.02 -24.33
CA ALA A 66 33.98 -6.07 -23.42
C ALA A 66 34.66 -4.91 -24.18
N LEU A 67 34.10 -3.70 -24.10
CA LEU A 67 34.61 -2.50 -24.77
C LEU A 67 35.37 -1.59 -23.80
N SER A 68 36.36 -0.86 -24.33
CA SER A 68 37.00 0.25 -23.62
C SER A 68 36.18 1.53 -23.82
N PHE A 69 36.22 2.47 -22.87
CA PHE A 69 35.56 3.76 -23.06
C PHE A 69 36.18 4.51 -24.25
N GLY A 70 35.33 5.14 -25.07
CA GLY A 70 35.73 5.85 -26.30
C GLY A 70 36.08 4.95 -27.49
N GLU A 71 36.11 3.62 -27.31
CA GLU A 71 36.33 2.66 -28.39
C GLU A 71 35.05 2.50 -29.23
N ARG A 72 35.14 2.77 -30.54
CA ARG A 72 34.06 2.49 -31.50
C ARG A 72 34.17 1.06 -31.99
N ARG A 73 33.08 0.28 -31.88
CA ARG A 73 33.05 -1.13 -32.27
C ARG A 73 31.68 -1.54 -32.78
N THR A 74 31.67 -2.40 -33.79
CA THR A 74 30.45 -3.01 -34.33
C THR A 74 30.24 -4.39 -33.71
N VAL A 75 29.02 -4.65 -33.20
CA VAL A 75 28.58 -5.94 -32.64
C VAL A 75 27.19 -6.25 -33.19
N HIS A 76 27.01 -7.37 -33.92
CA HIS A 76 25.74 -7.75 -34.56
C HIS A 76 25.05 -6.60 -35.31
N ASP A 77 25.82 -5.88 -36.14
CA ASP A 77 25.38 -4.70 -36.90
C ASP A 77 25.06 -3.43 -36.09
N VAL A 78 25.30 -3.46 -34.77
CA VAL A 78 25.20 -2.30 -33.87
C VAL A 78 26.55 -1.61 -33.76
N ASP A 79 26.65 -0.36 -34.25
CA ASP A 79 27.84 0.46 -34.11
C ASP A 79 27.76 1.32 -32.84
N VAL A 80 28.62 1.03 -31.87
CA VAL A 80 28.53 1.57 -30.51
C VAL A 80 29.86 2.14 -30.03
N THR A 81 29.78 3.16 -29.18
CA THR A 81 30.84 3.58 -28.27
C THR A 81 30.31 3.62 -26.83
N LEU A 82 31.07 3.09 -25.88
CA LEU A 82 30.76 3.26 -24.45
C LEU A 82 31.39 4.54 -23.92
N LEU A 83 30.63 5.32 -23.16
CA LEU A 83 31.12 6.49 -22.43
C LEU A 83 31.03 6.23 -20.92
N PRO A 84 31.93 6.75 -20.08
CA PRO A 84 31.79 6.62 -18.63
C PRO A 84 30.52 7.33 -18.14
N ALA A 85 29.76 6.69 -17.24
CA ALA A 85 28.52 7.24 -16.64
C ALA A 85 28.75 7.94 -15.30
N GLY A 86 29.88 7.65 -14.64
CA GLY A 86 30.26 8.24 -13.35
C GLY A 86 29.45 7.80 -12.13
N HIS A 87 28.52 6.85 -12.30
CA HIS A 87 27.70 6.29 -11.22
C HIS A 87 28.50 5.37 -10.29
N ILE A 88 29.06 4.29 -10.84
CA ILE A 88 30.01 3.40 -10.16
C ILE A 88 31.20 3.10 -11.06
N PHE A 89 32.26 2.51 -10.52
CA PHE A 89 33.45 2.16 -11.29
C PHE A 89 33.13 1.21 -12.45
N GLY A 90 33.48 1.63 -13.66
CA GLY A 90 33.15 0.91 -14.89
C GLY A 90 31.74 1.15 -15.43
N SER A 91 30.88 1.90 -14.74
CA SER A 91 29.53 2.21 -15.23
C SER A 91 29.60 2.93 -16.58
N ALA A 92 28.79 2.46 -17.52
CA ALA A 92 28.86 2.84 -18.92
C ALA A 92 27.53 3.39 -19.41
N GLN A 93 27.62 4.45 -20.20
CA GLN A 93 26.56 4.93 -21.07
C GLN A 93 26.76 4.31 -22.46
N PHE A 94 25.67 4.11 -23.18
CA PHE A 94 25.64 3.49 -24.49
C PHE A 94 25.39 4.55 -25.56
N PHE A 95 26.41 4.86 -26.36
CA PHE A 95 26.30 5.78 -27.49
C PHE A 95 26.21 4.99 -28.81
N LEU A 96 25.02 5.02 -29.41
CA LEU A 96 24.66 4.29 -30.62
C LEU A 96 24.73 5.19 -31.86
N PHE A 97 25.34 4.68 -32.92
CA PHE A 97 25.30 5.25 -34.27
C PHE A 97 24.25 4.49 -35.10
N ALA A 98 23.05 5.06 -35.25
CA ALA A 98 21.94 4.43 -35.97
C ALA A 98 21.64 5.17 -37.29
N ARG A 99 22.29 4.76 -38.38
CA ARG A 99 22.16 5.34 -39.73
C ARG A 99 22.38 6.87 -39.74
N ASP A 100 21.31 7.67 -39.78
CA ASP A 100 21.32 9.14 -39.85
C ASP A 100 21.08 9.81 -38.49
N GLU A 101 20.93 9.03 -37.41
CA GLU A 101 20.65 9.53 -36.05
C GLU A 101 21.60 8.91 -35.02
N THR A 102 21.75 9.61 -33.90
CA THR A 102 22.53 9.16 -32.74
C THR A 102 21.66 9.04 -31.50
N LEU A 103 21.95 8.03 -30.66
CA LEU A 103 21.28 7.84 -29.39
C LEU A 103 22.29 7.68 -28.27
N LEU A 104 22.05 8.40 -27.17
CA LEU A 104 22.80 8.23 -25.92
C LEU A 104 21.85 7.69 -24.85
N TYR A 105 22.12 6.48 -24.36
CA TYR A 105 21.45 5.91 -23.19
C TYR A 105 22.38 5.99 -21.98
N THR A 106 21.93 6.62 -20.90
CA THR A 106 22.81 6.89 -19.74
C THR A 106 23.01 5.69 -18.84
N GLY A 107 22.04 4.77 -18.75
CA GLY A 107 21.89 3.94 -17.55
C GLY A 107 21.86 4.80 -16.28
N ASP A 108 22.24 4.24 -15.15
CA ASP A 108 22.49 5.04 -13.96
C ASP A 108 23.75 5.89 -14.12
N PHE A 109 23.63 7.20 -13.87
CA PHE A 109 24.73 8.15 -14.10
C PHE A 109 24.81 9.23 -13.03
N LYS A 110 26.00 9.84 -12.91
CA LYS A 110 26.29 10.93 -11.98
C LYS A 110 27.19 11.95 -12.67
N LEU A 111 26.71 13.19 -12.78
CA LEU A 111 27.47 14.26 -13.42
C LEU A 111 28.52 14.89 -12.49
N ARG A 112 28.22 14.98 -11.19
CA ARG A 112 29.17 15.50 -10.19
C ARG A 112 30.36 14.54 -10.03
N PRO A 113 31.61 15.05 -10.06
CA PRO A 113 32.78 14.19 -10.01
C PRO A 113 32.85 13.46 -8.67
N GLY A 114 32.99 12.13 -8.74
CA GLY A 114 33.35 11.29 -7.59
C GLY A 114 34.84 10.96 -7.56
N LYS A 115 35.29 10.30 -6.50
CA LYS A 115 36.69 9.82 -6.36
C LYS A 115 36.83 8.31 -6.65
N SER A 116 35.72 7.57 -6.64
CA SER A 116 35.71 6.10 -6.78
C SER A 116 35.30 5.59 -8.17
N ALA A 117 34.90 6.47 -9.09
CA ALA A 117 34.46 6.14 -10.44
C ALA A 117 35.05 7.10 -11.47
N GLU A 118 35.02 6.71 -12.75
CA GLU A 118 35.37 7.55 -13.89
C GLU A 118 34.48 8.80 -13.93
N ARG A 119 34.97 9.91 -14.48
CA ARG A 119 34.11 11.10 -14.66
C ARG A 119 33.11 10.81 -15.77
N ALA A 120 31.86 11.20 -15.58
CA ALA A 120 30.87 11.10 -16.65
C ALA A 120 31.31 11.94 -17.85
N GLU A 121 31.27 11.32 -19.03
CA GLU A 121 31.50 12.00 -20.31
C GLU A 121 30.20 12.00 -21.10
N TRP A 122 30.03 12.97 -21.97
CA TRP A 122 28.85 13.10 -22.80
C TRP A 122 29.25 13.46 -24.23
N ARG A 123 28.32 13.23 -25.14
CA ARG A 123 28.42 13.64 -26.54
C ARG A 123 27.09 14.21 -26.96
N GLU A 124 27.12 15.07 -27.98
CA GLU A 124 25.88 15.47 -28.64
C GLU A 124 25.20 14.24 -29.25
N ALA A 125 23.89 14.11 -29.04
CA ALA A 125 23.08 12.98 -29.53
C ALA A 125 21.70 13.47 -29.97
N ASP A 126 21.11 12.93 -31.03
CA ASP A 126 19.75 13.29 -31.46
C ASP A 126 18.69 12.88 -30.44
N THR A 127 18.84 11.67 -29.88
CA THR A 127 17.96 11.09 -28.86
C THR A 127 18.73 10.83 -27.57
N LEU A 128 18.27 11.39 -26.46
CA LEU A 128 18.81 11.08 -25.13
C LEU A 128 17.81 10.20 -24.38
N ILE A 129 18.22 9.02 -23.94
CA ILE A 129 17.49 8.21 -22.97
C ILE A 129 18.21 8.28 -21.63
N MET A 130 17.59 8.88 -20.61
CA MET A 130 18.25 9.15 -19.34
C MET A 130 17.45 8.68 -18.12
N GLU A 131 18.18 8.22 -17.11
CA GLU A 131 17.62 7.92 -15.79
C GLU A 131 17.24 9.22 -15.04
N THR A 132 16.22 9.17 -14.19
CA THR A 132 15.66 10.33 -13.47
C THR A 132 15.22 9.99 -12.03
N THR A 133 15.99 9.17 -11.34
CA THR A 133 15.80 8.74 -9.93
C THR A 133 15.48 9.93 -9.01
N PHE A 134 16.17 11.05 -9.23
CA PHE A 134 16.01 12.29 -8.47
C PHE A 134 15.39 13.44 -9.31
N GLY A 135 14.48 13.12 -10.22
CA GLY A 135 13.84 14.04 -11.18
C GLY A 135 12.87 15.10 -10.61
N LEU A 136 12.86 15.38 -9.30
CA LEU A 136 12.04 16.45 -8.72
C LEU A 136 12.89 17.60 -8.16
N PRO A 137 12.43 18.86 -8.24
CA PRO A 137 13.17 20.04 -7.76
C PRO A 137 13.63 19.99 -6.30
N ARG A 138 12.97 19.18 -5.46
CA ARG A 138 13.35 18.98 -4.05
C ARG A 138 14.63 18.15 -3.86
N TYR A 139 15.05 17.39 -4.86
CA TYR A 139 16.29 16.59 -4.83
C TYR A 139 17.46 17.36 -5.44
N ARG A 140 17.70 18.55 -4.90
CA ARG A 140 18.93 19.31 -5.12
C ARG A 140 19.89 18.97 -3.99
N PHE A 141 21.00 18.33 -4.33
CA PHE A 141 21.93 17.85 -3.33
C PHE A 141 22.87 18.98 -2.88
N PRO A 142 23.23 19.04 -1.58
CA PRO A 142 24.26 19.96 -1.13
C PRO A 142 25.62 19.64 -1.78
N PRO A 143 26.58 20.58 -1.76
CA PRO A 143 27.94 20.36 -2.23
C PRO A 143 28.56 19.10 -1.61
N THR A 144 29.17 18.25 -2.45
CA THR A 144 29.73 16.96 -2.01
C THR A 144 30.74 17.12 -0.88
N GLU A 145 31.61 18.12 -0.96
CA GLU A 145 32.63 18.42 0.07
C GLU A 145 31.99 18.70 1.43
N GLN A 146 30.90 19.48 1.46
CA GLN A 146 30.15 19.77 2.69
C GLN A 146 29.57 18.50 3.32
N VAL A 147 29.06 17.57 2.51
CA VAL A 147 28.51 16.30 3.02
C VAL A 147 29.63 15.39 3.54
N ILE A 148 30.79 15.37 2.86
CA ILE A 148 31.97 14.62 3.31
C ILE A 148 32.46 15.17 4.65
N ASP A 149 32.55 16.49 4.81
CA ASP A 149 32.95 17.13 6.07
C ASP A 149 32.02 16.74 7.23
N GLN A 150 30.71 16.67 6.96
CA GLN A 150 29.72 16.21 7.95
C GLN A 150 29.93 14.74 8.32
N ILE A 151 30.20 13.86 7.35
CA ILE A 151 30.48 12.44 7.59
C ILE A 151 31.77 12.28 8.41
N VAL A 152 32.83 13.02 8.07
CA VAL A 152 34.10 13.00 8.79
C VAL A 152 33.94 13.51 10.22
N THR A 153 33.19 14.61 10.40
CA THR A 153 32.86 15.16 11.72
C THR A 153 32.11 14.14 12.57
N PHE A 154 31.06 13.52 12.02
CA PHE A 154 30.33 12.44 12.69
C PHE A 154 31.26 11.30 13.12
N CYS A 155 32.19 10.90 12.26
CA CYS A 155 33.13 9.84 12.58
C CYS A 155 34.09 10.23 13.71
N ARG A 156 34.63 11.46 13.68
CA ARG A 156 35.54 11.98 14.71
C ARG A 156 34.85 12.08 16.06
N GLU A 157 33.69 12.74 16.12
CA GLU A 157 32.90 12.86 17.35
C GLU A 157 32.56 11.48 17.94
N THR A 158 32.13 10.54 17.09
CA THR A 158 31.82 9.18 17.55
C THR A 158 33.04 8.47 18.15
N LEU A 159 34.22 8.66 17.55
CA LEU A 159 35.47 8.08 18.06
C LEU A 159 35.94 8.77 19.34
N ASP A 160 35.80 10.09 19.44
CA ASP A 160 36.13 10.87 20.63
C ASP A 160 35.24 10.48 21.83
N ASP A 161 33.98 10.11 21.57
CA ASP A 161 33.05 9.52 22.56
C ASP A 161 33.36 8.05 22.91
N GLY A 162 34.45 7.48 22.38
CA GLY A 162 34.83 6.08 22.60
C GLY A 162 33.92 5.06 21.91
N GLN A 163 33.12 5.49 20.93
CA GLN A 163 32.19 4.63 20.19
C GLN A 163 32.71 4.31 18.78
N VAL A 164 32.12 3.30 18.14
CA VAL A 164 32.47 2.91 16.76
C VAL A 164 31.52 3.58 15.76
N PRO A 165 32.00 4.47 14.87
CA PRO A 165 31.18 4.98 13.78
C PRO A 165 30.94 3.90 12.72
N VAL A 166 29.67 3.73 12.35
CA VAL A 166 29.21 2.77 11.35
C VAL A 166 28.55 3.54 10.20
N LEU A 167 29.12 3.47 9.00
CA LEU A 167 28.60 4.10 7.80
C LEU A 167 27.91 3.05 6.92
N LEU A 168 26.60 3.20 6.75
CA LEU A 168 25.79 2.36 5.87
C LEU A 168 25.83 2.91 4.44
N GLY A 169 26.40 2.12 3.52
CA GLY A 169 26.48 2.46 2.10
C GLY A 169 26.51 1.20 1.25
N TYR A 170 25.85 1.23 0.08
CA TYR A 170 25.81 0.09 -0.84
C TYR A 170 27.21 -0.47 -1.11
N SER A 171 27.32 -1.80 -1.15
CA SER A 171 28.62 -2.48 -1.19
C SER A 171 29.42 -2.24 -2.47
N LEU A 172 28.76 -1.79 -3.54
CA LEU A 172 29.36 -1.44 -4.82
C LEU A 172 29.02 0.01 -5.17
N GLY A 173 30.04 0.84 -5.38
CA GLY A 173 29.90 2.27 -5.65
C GLY A 173 29.99 3.08 -4.36
N LYS A 174 28.87 3.21 -3.65
CA LYS A 174 28.73 4.05 -2.46
C LYS A 174 29.81 3.84 -1.41
N ALA A 175 30.08 2.58 -1.05
CA ALA A 175 31.07 2.26 -0.04
C ALA A 175 32.50 2.63 -0.47
N GLN A 176 32.83 2.50 -1.76
CA GLN A 176 34.13 2.91 -2.30
C GLN A 176 34.24 4.44 -2.37
N GLU A 177 33.14 5.15 -2.66
CA GLU A 177 33.11 6.61 -2.62
C GLU A 177 33.34 7.14 -1.20
N ILE A 178 32.68 6.53 -0.20
CA ILE A 178 32.93 6.84 1.22
C ILE A 178 34.39 6.56 1.55
N LEU A 179 34.93 5.42 1.12
CA LEU A 179 36.31 5.03 1.38
C LEU A 179 37.32 6.06 0.83
N CYS A 180 37.16 6.50 -0.42
CA CYS A 180 37.99 7.56 -1.00
C CYS A 180 37.83 8.90 -0.29
N SER A 181 36.64 9.19 0.25
CA SER A 181 36.36 10.43 0.95
C SER A 181 36.98 10.48 2.35
N LEU A 182 37.26 9.33 2.96
CA LEU A 182 37.90 9.23 4.28
C LEU A 182 39.44 9.25 4.23
N ASP A 183 40.05 9.12 3.05
CA ASP A 183 41.51 9.03 2.87
C ASP A 183 42.25 10.25 3.48
N GLU A 184 41.73 11.45 3.23
CA GLU A 184 42.30 12.71 3.73
C GLU A 184 41.99 12.98 5.21
N ALA A 185 41.11 12.18 5.83
CA ALA A 185 40.61 12.43 7.19
C ALA A 185 41.48 11.84 8.31
N GLY A 186 42.48 11.01 7.97
CA GLY A 186 43.33 10.30 8.94
C GLY A 186 42.61 9.19 9.72
N LEU A 187 41.42 8.79 9.27
CA LEU A 187 40.63 7.73 9.88
C LEU A 187 41.06 6.37 9.33
N THR A 188 40.88 5.30 10.11
CA THR A 188 41.16 3.92 9.67
C THR A 188 39.85 3.20 9.30
N PRO A 189 39.53 3.01 8.01
CA PRO A 189 38.31 2.33 7.61
C PRO A 189 38.42 0.81 7.79
N MET A 190 37.31 0.22 8.20
CA MET A 190 37.13 -1.21 8.38
C MET A 190 35.93 -1.64 7.55
N LEU A 191 36.09 -2.65 6.70
CA LEU A 191 35.11 -2.99 5.68
C LEU A 191 34.37 -4.29 6.00
N HIS A 192 33.04 -4.26 5.88
CA HIS A 192 32.22 -5.46 5.83
C HIS A 192 32.66 -6.41 4.71
N GLY A 193 32.42 -7.72 4.86
CA GLY A 193 32.91 -8.74 3.92
C GLY A 193 32.55 -8.47 2.45
N SER A 194 31.30 -8.07 2.17
CA SER A 194 30.87 -7.73 0.80
C SER A 194 31.54 -6.45 0.26
N VAL A 195 31.69 -5.43 1.11
CA VAL A 195 32.37 -4.18 0.76
C VAL A 195 33.85 -4.45 0.46
N TYR A 196 34.51 -5.19 1.35
CA TYR A 196 35.89 -5.61 1.20
C TYR A 196 36.13 -6.35 -0.11
N GLN A 197 35.24 -7.30 -0.46
CA GLN A 197 35.34 -8.05 -1.72
C GLN A 197 35.26 -7.12 -2.94
N MET A 198 34.30 -6.19 -2.98
CA MET A 198 34.16 -5.26 -4.10
C MET A 198 35.35 -4.30 -4.19
N THR A 199 35.83 -3.75 -3.06
CA THR A 199 37.01 -2.89 -3.01
C THR A 199 38.26 -3.60 -3.54
N ARG A 200 38.45 -4.90 -3.22
CA ARG A 200 39.55 -5.69 -3.77
C ARG A 200 39.48 -5.85 -5.29
N ILE A 201 38.29 -5.93 -5.87
CA ILE A 201 38.14 -5.99 -7.34
C ILE A 201 38.51 -4.65 -7.96
N TYR A 202 38.14 -3.52 -7.33
CA TYR A 202 38.55 -2.18 -7.80
C TYR A 202 40.09 -2.05 -7.81
N GLU A 203 40.78 -2.53 -6.77
CA GLU A 203 42.25 -2.55 -6.72
C GLU A 203 42.87 -3.41 -7.82
N GLN A 204 42.32 -4.60 -8.09
CA GLN A 204 42.77 -5.46 -9.20
C GLN A 204 42.66 -4.77 -10.56
N LEU A 205 41.77 -3.78 -10.67
CA LEU A 205 41.50 -3.01 -11.89
C LEU A 205 42.19 -1.63 -11.89
N GLY A 206 43.10 -1.39 -10.93
CA GLY A 206 43.99 -0.23 -10.88
C GLY A 206 43.50 0.96 -10.03
N GLN A 207 42.35 0.84 -9.34
CA GLN A 207 41.90 1.88 -8.41
C GLN A 207 42.71 1.81 -7.11
N SER A 208 43.14 2.96 -6.60
CA SER A 208 43.82 3.06 -5.30
C SER A 208 42.87 3.59 -4.22
N PHE A 209 43.03 3.09 -2.99
CA PHE A 209 42.30 3.52 -1.81
C PHE A 209 43.25 3.76 -0.64
N CYS A 210 42.75 4.44 0.39
CA CYS A 210 43.42 4.57 1.68
C CYS A 210 43.68 3.19 2.33
N LYS A 211 44.49 3.16 3.38
CA LYS A 211 44.70 1.91 4.14
C LYS A 211 43.41 1.51 4.86
N TYR A 212 42.85 0.36 4.50
CA TYR A 212 41.67 -0.23 5.17
C TYR A 212 41.94 -1.65 5.67
N VAL A 213 41.09 -2.11 6.58
CA VAL A 213 41.13 -3.49 7.12
C VAL A 213 39.80 -4.21 6.90
N ARG A 214 39.81 -5.54 6.92
CA ARG A 214 38.57 -6.32 6.92
C ARG A 214 37.97 -6.31 8.32
N TYR A 215 36.63 -6.25 8.41
CA TYR A 215 35.93 -6.30 9.68
C TYR A 215 36.36 -7.48 10.57
N ASN A 216 36.72 -7.15 11.80
CA ASN A 216 37.06 -8.09 12.86
C ASN A 216 36.36 -7.63 14.15
N VAL A 217 35.47 -8.47 14.68
CA VAL A 217 34.69 -8.17 15.89
C VAL A 217 35.56 -7.88 17.12
N ASN A 218 36.77 -8.46 17.19
CA ASN A 218 37.68 -8.31 18.32
C ASN A 218 38.57 -7.05 18.23
N ASP A 219 38.51 -6.30 17.12
CA ASP A 219 39.41 -5.17 16.85
C ASP A 219 38.67 -4.01 16.18
N VAL A 220 37.58 -3.56 16.82
CA VAL A 220 36.73 -2.48 16.28
C VAL A 220 37.08 -1.08 16.79
N ALA A 221 37.81 -0.97 17.90
CA ALA A 221 38.14 0.31 18.52
C ALA A 221 39.03 1.18 17.61
N GLY A 222 38.76 2.49 17.60
CA GLY A 222 39.52 3.47 16.83
C GLY A 222 39.31 3.44 15.30
N LYS A 223 38.32 2.69 14.82
CA LYS A 223 38.09 2.44 13.38
C LYS A 223 36.69 2.82 12.94
N VAL A 224 36.53 3.12 11.64
CA VAL A 224 35.24 3.43 11.01
C VAL A 224 34.73 2.23 10.24
N LEU A 225 33.60 1.65 10.64
CA LEU A 225 33.02 0.49 9.95
C LEU A 225 32.16 0.92 8.76
N ILE A 226 32.49 0.48 7.55
CA ILE A 226 31.67 0.66 6.35
C ILE A 226 30.99 -0.66 6.01
N CYS A 227 29.65 -0.66 5.93
CA CYS A 227 28.88 -1.87 5.66
C CYS A 227 27.61 -1.58 4.84
N PRO A 228 27.03 -2.60 4.15
CA PRO A 228 25.81 -2.40 3.37
C PRO A 228 24.62 -2.07 4.28
N PRO A 229 23.59 -1.36 3.79
CA PRO A 229 22.38 -1.08 4.56
C PRO A 229 21.68 -2.33 5.11
N SER A 230 21.78 -3.47 4.41
CA SER A 230 21.26 -4.77 4.88
C SER A 230 21.97 -5.31 6.13
N ALA A 231 23.16 -4.80 6.47
CA ALA A 231 23.83 -5.15 7.71
C ALA A 231 23.26 -4.37 8.92
N ASN A 232 22.40 -3.37 8.69
CA ASN A 232 21.74 -2.65 9.77
C ASN A 232 20.92 -3.64 10.62
N ARG A 233 21.10 -3.61 11.94
CA ARG A 233 20.47 -4.56 12.89
C ARG A 233 20.82 -6.04 12.68
N SER A 234 21.90 -6.34 11.95
CA SER A 234 22.45 -7.69 11.91
C SER A 234 23.13 -8.04 13.24
N ARG A 235 23.18 -9.34 13.57
CA ARG A 235 23.97 -9.86 14.71
C ARG A 235 25.43 -9.40 14.71
N MET A 236 25.99 -9.06 13.54
CA MET A 236 27.33 -8.51 13.43
C MET A 236 27.44 -7.13 14.08
N LEU A 237 26.51 -6.22 13.77
CA LEU A 237 26.49 -4.88 14.37
C LEU A 237 26.04 -4.92 15.84
N GLU A 238 25.17 -5.86 16.24
CA GLU A 238 24.77 -6.04 17.64
C GLU A 238 25.94 -6.39 18.56
N LYS A 239 26.96 -7.12 18.05
CA LYS A 239 28.19 -7.43 18.78
C LYS A 239 29.10 -6.23 19.03
N ILE A 240 28.79 -5.06 18.45
CA ILE A 240 29.49 -3.80 18.72
C ILE A 240 28.63 -3.02 19.72
N PRO A 241 28.95 -3.05 21.03
CA PRO A 241 28.07 -2.51 22.07
C PRO A 241 27.94 -0.99 22.01
N HIS A 242 29.04 -0.28 21.72
CA HIS A 242 29.08 1.18 21.62
C HIS A 242 29.32 1.59 20.16
N LYS A 243 28.27 2.01 19.48
CA LYS A 243 28.32 2.44 18.07
C LYS A 243 27.33 3.56 17.79
N ARG A 244 27.66 4.40 16.81
CA ARG A 244 26.71 5.29 16.14
C ARG A 244 26.64 4.90 14.67
N VAL A 245 25.43 4.80 14.15
CA VAL A 245 25.14 4.35 12.79
C VAL A 245 24.69 5.54 11.96
N ALA A 246 25.27 5.74 10.78
CA ALA A 246 24.86 6.75 9.82
C ALA A 246 24.45 6.12 8.49
N MET A 247 23.36 6.57 7.90
CA MET A 247 22.96 6.19 6.54
C MET A 247 23.49 7.17 5.51
N ILE A 248 24.16 6.66 4.47
CA ILE A 248 24.71 7.46 3.39
C ILE A 248 23.91 7.21 2.11
N SER A 249 23.02 8.14 1.74
CA SER A 249 22.10 7.95 0.61
C SER A 249 21.58 9.28 0.06
N GLY A 250 21.36 9.38 -1.25
CA GLY A 250 20.71 10.56 -1.86
C GLY A 250 19.31 10.85 -1.29
N TRP A 251 18.60 9.84 -0.78
CA TRP A 251 17.31 10.01 -0.11
C TRP A 251 17.39 10.72 1.25
N ALA A 252 18.59 10.92 1.80
CA ALA A 252 18.80 11.62 3.06
C ALA A 252 18.62 13.15 2.98
N THR A 253 18.20 13.68 1.83
CA THR A 253 17.66 15.05 1.74
C THR A 253 16.33 15.20 2.47
N ASP A 254 15.61 14.10 2.71
CA ASP A 254 14.40 14.08 3.52
C ASP A 254 14.77 14.15 5.02
N PRO A 255 14.27 15.14 5.78
CA PRO A 255 14.50 15.24 7.22
C PRO A 255 14.10 13.99 8.01
N ASN A 256 13.19 13.17 7.47
CA ASN A 256 12.75 11.93 8.10
C ASN A 256 13.67 10.72 7.82
N ALA A 257 14.76 10.88 7.07
CA ALA A 257 15.63 9.78 6.68
C ALA A 257 16.23 9.03 7.88
N VAL A 258 16.58 9.74 8.95
CA VAL A 258 17.08 9.15 10.20
C VAL A 258 16.06 8.15 10.79
N TYR A 259 14.78 8.52 10.80
CA TYR A 259 13.69 7.65 11.27
C TYR A 259 13.38 6.52 10.29
N ARG A 260 13.40 6.81 8.98
CA ARG A 260 13.14 5.83 7.91
C ARG A 260 14.16 4.71 7.94
N TYR A 261 15.44 5.05 8.05
CA TYR A 261 16.54 4.09 8.06
C TYR A 261 16.89 3.56 9.46
N GLN A 262 16.31 4.16 10.51
CA GLN A 262 16.52 3.77 11.90
C GLN A 262 18.00 3.79 12.28
N VAL A 263 18.62 4.94 12.02
CA VAL A 263 20.04 5.24 12.22
C VAL A 263 20.16 6.48 13.12
N ASP A 264 21.37 6.79 13.59
CA ASP A 264 21.65 7.96 14.43
C ASP A 264 21.88 9.23 13.60
N ALA A 265 22.32 9.09 12.35
CA ALA A 265 22.52 10.20 11.41
C ALA A 265 22.22 9.76 9.96
N ALA A 266 21.92 10.72 9.08
CA ALA A 266 21.73 10.45 7.66
C ALA A 266 22.35 11.58 6.82
N PHE A 267 23.12 11.22 5.79
CA PHE A 267 23.90 12.18 4.99
C PHE A 267 23.57 12.04 3.49
N PRO A 268 23.21 13.14 2.79
CA PRO A 268 22.73 13.14 1.40
C PRO A 268 23.86 13.02 0.37
N LEU A 269 24.65 11.94 0.46
CA LEU A 269 25.66 11.61 -0.55
C LEU A 269 25.07 10.61 -1.55
N SER A 270 24.91 11.01 -2.81
CA SER A 270 24.32 10.20 -3.88
C SER A 270 25.34 9.78 -4.94
N ASP A 271 25.12 8.60 -5.53
CA ASP A 271 25.85 8.14 -6.72
C ASP A 271 25.04 8.37 -8.00
N HIS A 272 23.97 9.17 -7.92
CA HIS A 272 23.14 9.58 -9.06
C HIS A 272 23.20 11.09 -9.26
N ALA A 273 22.83 11.52 -10.47
CA ALA A 273 22.55 12.90 -10.80
C ALA A 273 21.40 13.46 -9.95
N ASP A 274 21.58 14.67 -9.44
CA ASP A 274 20.52 15.43 -8.78
C ASP A 274 19.66 16.19 -9.80
N TYR A 275 18.59 16.86 -9.36
CA TYR A 275 17.70 17.56 -10.29
C TYR A 275 18.43 18.59 -11.20
N ASN A 276 19.43 19.30 -10.68
CA ASN A 276 20.17 20.29 -11.46
C ASN A 276 21.18 19.61 -12.41
N ASP A 277 21.80 18.52 -11.98
CA ASP A 277 22.67 17.68 -12.80
C ASP A 277 21.90 17.10 -13.99
N LEU A 278 20.67 16.62 -13.77
CA LEU A 278 19.80 16.09 -14.83
C LEU A 278 19.51 17.15 -15.89
N LEU A 279 19.12 18.37 -15.47
CA LEU A 279 18.87 19.49 -16.39
C LEU A 279 20.14 19.87 -17.17
N ARG A 280 21.26 20.00 -16.44
CA ARG A 280 22.56 20.31 -17.04
C ARG A 280 22.98 19.24 -18.04
N TYR A 281 22.70 17.97 -17.76
CA TYR A 281 23.05 16.88 -18.67
C TYR A 281 22.30 16.98 -20.00
N VAL A 282 21.01 17.36 -19.97
CA VAL A 282 20.24 17.64 -21.18
C VAL A 282 20.86 18.81 -21.96
N ASP A 283 21.28 19.89 -21.28
CA ASP A 283 21.93 21.04 -21.93
C ASP A 283 23.29 20.67 -22.56
N LEU A 284 24.02 19.74 -21.96
CA LEU A 284 25.32 19.26 -22.43
C LEU A 284 25.20 18.33 -23.64
N VAL A 285 24.18 17.47 -23.67
CA VAL A 285 23.91 16.52 -24.76
C VAL A 285 23.19 17.19 -25.94
N ARG A 286 22.45 18.29 -25.69
CA ARG A 286 21.68 19.03 -26.71
C ARG A 286 20.79 18.13 -27.59
N PRO A 287 19.96 17.26 -27.00
CA PRO A 287 19.15 16.34 -27.78
C PRO A 287 17.98 17.04 -28.46
N ARG A 288 17.55 16.48 -29.60
CA ARG A 288 16.29 16.88 -30.25
C ARG A 288 15.10 16.40 -29.42
N ARG A 289 15.21 15.20 -28.83
CA ARG A 289 14.21 14.62 -27.94
C ARG A 289 14.82 13.86 -26.76
N VAL A 290 14.13 13.86 -25.64
CA VAL A 290 14.54 13.21 -24.39
C VAL A 290 13.53 12.14 -23.99
N PHE A 291 14.06 11.01 -23.55
CA PHE A 291 13.34 9.92 -22.94
C PHE A 291 13.78 9.78 -21.50
N THR A 292 12.85 9.86 -20.54
CA THR A 292 13.16 9.74 -19.11
C THR A 292 12.75 8.37 -18.59
N LEU A 293 13.57 7.77 -17.72
CA LEU A 293 13.37 6.46 -17.12
C LEU A 293 13.58 6.52 -15.61
N HIS A 294 12.98 5.58 -14.88
CA HIS A 294 13.15 5.40 -13.43
C HIS A 294 12.75 6.64 -12.58
N GLY A 295 12.59 6.45 -11.27
CA GLY A 295 12.23 7.52 -10.34
C GLY A 295 11.03 8.38 -10.74
N PHE A 296 11.28 9.66 -11.00
CA PHE A 296 10.28 10.69 -11.29
C PHE A 296 10.25 11.06 -12.78
N ALA A 297 10.30 10.04 -13.64
CA ALA A 297 10.41 10.18 -15.08
C ALA A 297 9.33 11.07 -15.70
N ALA A 298 8.07 10.88 -15.32
CA ALA A 298 6.94 11.63 -15.87
C ALA A 298 7.00 13.12 -15.49
N GLU A 299 7.32 13.41 -14.24
CA GLU A 299 7.45 14.76 -13.72
C GLU A 299 8.64 15.48 -14.35
N PHE A 300 9.80 14.82 -14.45
CA PHE A 300 10.97 15.42 -15.07
C PHE A 300 10.76 15.68 -16.58
N ALA A 301 10.12 14.74 -17.30
CA ALA A 301 9.76 14.96 -18.69
C ALA A 301 8.79 16.14 -18.86
N ARG A 302 7.83 16.32 -17.94
CA ARG A 302 6.96 17.50 -17.94
C ARG A 302 7.77 18.78 -17.75
N ASP A 303 8.66 18.82 -16.77
CA ASP A 303 9.51 19.98 -16.50
C ASP A 303 10.41 20.34 -17.71
N LEU A 304 10.88 19.34 -18.47
CA LEU A 304 11.61 19.55 -19.73
C LEU A 304 10.70 20.13 -20.84
N ARG A 305 9.46 19.62 -20.99
CA ARG A 305 8.49 20.16 -21.95
C ARG A 305 8.11 21.61 -21.65
N GLU A 306 7.96 21.96 -20.37
CA GLU A 306 7.73 23.35 -19.94
C GLU A 306 8.89 24.28 -20.32
N ARG A 307 10.10 23.74 -20.52
CA ARG A 307 11.30 24.46 -20.98
C ARG A 307 11.47 24.44 -22.50
N GLY A 308 10.50 23.89 -23.24
CA GLY A 308 10.52 23.81 -24.71
C GLY A 308 11.35 22.65 -25.26
N ILE A 309 11.73 21.66 -24.45
CA ILE A 309 12.45 20.47 -24.88
C ILE A 309 11.45 19.34 -25.14
N GLU A 310 11.52 18.70 -26.30
CA GLU A 310 10.69 17.52 -26.58
C GLU A 310 11.10 16.38 -25.63
N ALA A 311 10.23 16.01 -24.69
CA ALA A 311 10.57 15.02 -23.67
C ALA A 311 9.39 14.13 -23.28
N TRP A 312 9.65 12.83 -23.10
CA TRP A 312 8.66 11.81 -22.79
C TRP A 312 9.20 10.80 -21.77
N ALA A 313 8.39 10.39 -20.80
CA ALA A 313 8.79 9.32 -19.90
C ALA A 313 8.59 7.97 -20.57
N LEU A 314 9.61 7.12 -20.62
CA LEU A 314 9.49 5.75 -21.09
C LEU A 314 8.85 4.90 -20.00
N THR A 315 7.55 4.74 -20.14
CA THR A 315 6.73 3.80 -19.37
C THR A 315 5.94 2.96 -20.37
N GLU A 316 5.46 1.78 -19.96
CA GLU A 316 4.47 1.02 -20.77
C GLU A 316 3.25 1.89 -21.14
N GLU A 317 3.03 2.95 -20.38
CA GLU A 317 2.01 3.94 -20.58
C GLU A 317 2.32 4.91 -21.76
N ASN A 318 3.48 5.54 -21.88
CA ASN A 318 3.71 6.62 -22.89
C ASN A 318 4.26 6.13 -24.25
N GLN A 319 4.54 4.84 -24.39
CA GLN A 319 5.09 4.26 -25.62
C GLN A 319 4.19 4.49 -26.85
N MET A 320 2.88 4.74 -26.65
CA MET A 320 1.93 5.03 -27.73
C MET A 320 1.94 6.48 -28.22
N GLU A 321 2.41 7.45 -27.43
CA GLU A 321 2.50 8.87 -27.86
C GLU A 321 3.66 9.09 -28.84
N LEU A 322 4.70 8.25 -28.74
CA LEU A 322 5.90 8.30 -29.58
C LEU A 322 5.68 7.79 -31.00
N SER A 323 4.83 6.77 -31.14
CA SER A 323 4.46 6.21 -32.44
C SER A 323 3.55 7.14 -33.25
N LEU A 324 2.85 8.07 -32.59
CA LEU A 324 1.94 9.04 -33.23
C LEU A 324 2.69 10.25 -33.80
N GLY A 325 3.83 10.65 -33.20
CA GLY A 325 4.67 11.77 -33.69
C GLY A 325 5.46 11.44 -34.96
N SER A 326 5.80 10.17 -35.20
CA SER A 326 6.54 9.72 -36.38
C SER A 326 5.72 9.67 -37.68
N ALA A 327 4.39 9.80 -37.62
CA ALA A 327 3.50 9.62 -38.76
C ALA A 327 3.12 10.92 -39.51
N GLY A 328 3.80 12.04 -39.26
CA GLY A 328 3.38 13.37 -39.73
C GLY A 328 4.46 14.24 -40.34
N MET A 329 5.12 13.79 -41.42
CA MET A 329 5.77 14.72 -42.36
C MET A 329 5.26 14.48 -43.78
N LEU A 330 4.42 15.39 -44.25
CA LEU A 330 4.11 15.61 -45.66
C LEU A 330 4.23 17.12 -45.98
N PRO A 331 4.52 17.49 -47.24
CA PRO A 331 5.43 18.59 -47.56
C PRO A 331 4.76 19.96 -47.69
N GLU A 332 5.63 20.98 -47.68
CA GLU A 332 5.32 22.38 -47.92
C GLU A 332 4.39 22.62 -49.12
N ALA A 333 3.37 23.45 -48.91
CA ALA A 333 2.69 24.18 -49.98
C ALA A 333 2.47 25.63 -49.56
N SER A 334 3.13 26.50 -50.31
CA SER A 334 3.06 27.96 -50.34
C SER A 334 1.64 28.54 -50.44
N GLY A 335 1.41 29.71 -49.85
CA GLY A 335 0.41 30.66 -50.35
C GLY A 335 -0.27 31.53 -49.30
N LYS A 336 0.06 32.82 -49.33
CA LYS A 336 -0.66 33.95 -48.70
C LYS A 336 -2.18 33.82 -48.97
N THR A 337 -3.11 34.26 -48.10
CA THR A 337 -3.42 35.67 -47.84
C THR A 337 -4.42 35.80 -46.68
N ARG A 338 -4.33 36.93 -45.96
CA ARG A 338 -5.28 37.43 -44.94
C ARG A 338 -6.71 37.57 -45.48
N GLY A 339 -7.70 37.29 -44.63
CA GLY A 339 -9.11 37.63 -44.85
C GLY A 339 -9.89 37.55 -43.53
N GLU A 340 -10.66 38.59 -43.24
CA GLU A 340 -11.18 38.98 -41.93
C GLU A 340 -12.34 38.14 -41.41
N VAL A 341 -12.46 38.13 -40.08
CA VAL A 341 -13.60 37.61 -39.31
C VAL A 341 -14.75 38.62 -39.40
N VAL A 342 -15.86 38.23 -40.04
CA VAL A 342 -17.16 38.91 -39.87
C VAL A 342 -18.13 37.94 -39.21
N ARG A 343 -18.61 38.32 -38.03
CA ARG A 343 -19.75 37.72 -37.35
C ARG A 343 -21.04 38.12 -38.08
N GLN A 344 -21.89 37.16 -38.41
CA GLN A 344 -23.33 37.40 -38.50
C GLN A 344 -24.12 36.23 -37.92
N SER A 345 -25.09 36.62 -37.10
CA SER A 345 -26.05 35.81 -36.40
C SER A 345 -27.38 35.71 -37.16
N ALA A 346 -28.11 34.63 -36.85
CA ALA A 346 -29.55 34.43 -36.90
C ALA A 346 -30.17 33.83 -38.17
N GLY A 347 -30.93 32.74 -37.94
CA GLY A 347 -31.85 32.13 -38.89
C GLY A 347 -32.35 30.76 -38.42
N GLN A 348 -33.41 30.74 -37.62
CA GLN A 348 -34.17 29.54 -37.23
C GLN A 348 -34.85 28.89 -38.44
N SER A 349 -34.83 27.55 -38.53
CA SER A 349 -36.00 26.70 -38.82
C SER A 349 -35.56 25.26 -39.11
N GLY A 350 -36.30 24.27 -38.57
CA GLY A 350 -36.13 22.86 -38.90
C GLY A 350 -36.21 21.91 -37.71
N GLN A 351 -37.37 21.84 -37.06
CA GLN A 351 -37.72 20.68 -36.23
C GLN A 351 -37.84 19.45 -37.14
N HIS A 352 -36.90 18.52 -37.04
CA HIS A 352 -37.13 17.12 -37.38
C HIS A 352 -37.22 16.32 -36.08
N ALA A 353 -38.45 15.97 -35.72
CA ALA A 353 -38.73 14.98 -34.69
C ALA A 353 -38.13 13.63 -35.11
N ARG A 354 -37.09 13.18 -34.38
CA ARG A 354 -36.63 11.78 -34.42
C ARG A 354 -37.58 10.94 -33.58
N ALA A 355 -38.08 9.84 -34.16
CA ALA A 355 -38.83 8.81 -33.45
C ALA A 355 -38.02 8.26 -32.24
N PRO A 356 -38.67 7.81 -31.15
CA PRO A 356 -37.97 7.34 -29.96
C PRO A 356 -37.19 6.07 -30.30
N GLN A 357 -35.85 6.19 -30.32
CA GLN A 357 -34.98 5.03 -30.28
C GLN A 357 -35.25 4.29 -28.97
N SER A 358 -35.49 2.98 -29.01
CA SER A 358 -35.61 2.16 -27.81
C SER A 358 -34.38 2.40 -26.93
N GLU A 359 -34.58 2.92 -25.72
CA GLU A 359 -33.49 3.17 -24.78
C GLU A 359 -32.74 1.87 -24.50
N SER A 360 -31.42 1.93 -24.53
CA SER A 360 -30.49 0.83 -24.20
C SER A 360 -30.71 0.33 -22.77
N GLU A 361 -30.55 -0.98 -22.51
CA GLU A 361 -30.71 -1.54 -21.17
C GLU A 361 -29.71 -0.94 -20.16
N PHE A 362 -28.46 -0.74 -20.59
CA PHE A 362 -27.45 -0.10 -19.75
C PHE A 362 -27.74 1.39 -19.54
N PHE A 363 -28.37 2.06 -20.53
CA PHE A 363 -28.87 3.42 -20.34
C PHE A 363 -29.96 3.46 -19.28
N ALA A 364 -30.91 2.52 -19.28
CA ALA A 364 -31.94 2.42 -18.25
C ALA A 364 -31.32 2.21 -16.84
N PHE A 365 -30.31 1.34 -16.72
CA PHE A 365 -29.51 1.17 -15.50
C PHE A 365 -28.88 2.50 -15.04
N ALA A 366 -28.17 3.18 -15.94
CA ALA A 366 -27.47 4.43 -15.66
C ALA A 366 -28.45 5.56 -15.28
N HIS A 367 -29.61 5.61 -15.93
CA HIS A 367 -30.67 6.56 -15.67
C HIS A 367 -31.30 6.35 -14.27
N VAL A 368 -31.56 5.10 -13.88
CA VAL A 368 -32.01 4.78 -12.52
C VAL A 368 -30.96 5.17 -11.49
N GLY A 369 -29.68 4.90 -11.75
CA GLY A 369 -28.58 5.35 -10.91
C GLY A 369 -28.59 6.87 -10.69
N GLU A 370 -28.85 7.64 -11.75
CA GLU A 370 -28.90 9.10 -11.66
C GLU A 370 -30.07 9.59 -10.81
N ARG A 371 -31.26 9.00 -11.00
CA ARG A 371 -32.44 9.30 -10.17
C ARG A 371 -32.20 8.96 -8.71
N ILE A 372 -31.51 7.87 -8.41
CA ILE A 372 -31.09 7.50 -7.06
C ILE A 372 -30.10 8.53 -6.48
N GLY A 373 -29.13 8.97 -7.28
CA GLY A 373 -28.16 10.00 -6.90
C GLY A 373 -28.81 11.34 -6.55
N ALA A 374 -29.85 11.72 -7.29
CA ALA A 374 -30.63 12.94 -7.07
C ALA A 374 -31.59 12.87 -5.87
N ALA A 375 -31.99 11.66 -5.44
CA ALA A 375 -32.90 11.51 -4.30
C ALA A 375 -32.19 11.83 -2.98
N ALA A 376 -32.81 12.65 -2.13
CA ALA A 376 -32.28 12.98 -0.80
C ALA A 376 -32.60 11.91 0.26
N ALA A 377 -33.76 11.27 0.17
CA ALA A 377 -34.26 10.35 1.19
C ALA A 377 -33.81 8.90 0.96
N LYS A 378 -33.31 8.23 2.02
CA LYS A 378 -32.93 6.80 1.99
C LYS A 378 -34.05 5.92 1.42
N LEU A 379 -35.27 6.04 1.94
CA LEU A 379 -36.41 5.23 1.52
C LEU A 379 -36.76 5.40 0.04
N GLN A 380 -36.62 6.62 -0.49
CA GLN A 380 -36.84 6.89 -1.91
C GLN A 380 -35.80 6.18 -2.78
N LYS A 381 -34.52 6.16 -2.38
CA LYS A 381 -33.46 5.42 -3.08
C LYS A 381 -33.74 3.93 -3.12
N VAL A 382 -34.12 3.35 -1.97
CA VAL A 382 -34.47 1.93 -1.87
C VAL A 382 -35.64 1.60 -2.79
N ARG A 383 -36.70 2.44 -2.79
CA ARG A 383 -37.85 2.26 -3.66
C ARG A 383 -37.50 2.35 -5.15
N LEU A 384 -36.73 3.36 -5.57
CA LEU A 384 -36.31 3.51 -6.96
C LEU A 384 -35.52 2.30 -7.46
N LEU A 385 -34.60 1.78 -6.63
CA LEU A 385 -33.86 0.57 -6.98
C LEU A 385 -34.76 -0.67 -6.99
N ALA A 386 -35.62 -0.85 -5.98
CA ALA A 386 -36.53 -1.99 -5.90
C ALA A 386 -37.50 -2.04 -7.10
N ASP A 387 -38.04 -0.89 -7.50
CA ASP A 387 -38.92 -0.76 -8.66
C ASP A 387 -38.19 -1.18 -9.95
N TYR A 388 -36.93 -0.78 -10.13
CA TYR A 388 -36.12 -1.18 -11.27
C TYR A 388 -35.75 -2.68 -11.24
N LEU A 389 -35.33 -3.23 -10.10
CA LEU A 389 -34.96 -4.64 -10.00
C LEU A 389 -36.14 -5.58 -10.36
N ARG A 390 -37.39 -5.18 -10.05
CA ARG A 390 -38.60 -5.93 -10.42
C ARG A 390 -38.85 -6.02 -11.92
N THR A 391 -38.32 -5.09 -12.72
CA THR A 391 -38.52 -5.09 -14.17
C THR A 391 -37.51 -5.96 -14.91
N LEU A 392 -36.48 -6.47 -14.23
CA LEU A 392 -35.39 -7.21 -14.85
C LEU A 392 -35.67 -8.71 -14.94
N GLY A 393 -35.26 -9.31 -16.06
CA GLY A 393 -35.29 -10.75 -16.27
C GLY A 393 -34.17 -11.48 -15.53
N GLN A 394 -34.12 -12.81 -15.69
CA GLN A 394 -33.18 -13.68 -14.97
C GLN A 394 -31.71 -13.45 -15.33
N GLU A 395 -31.44 -12.94 -16.54
CA GLU A 395 -30.08 -12.66 -17.03
C GLU A 395 -29.61 -11.27 -16.59
N GLN A 396 -30.51 -10.29 -16.59
CA GLN A 396 -30.17 -8.88 -16.30
C GLN A 396 -30.14 -8.57 -14.80
N LEU A 397 -31.04 -9.18 -14.01
CA LEU A 397 -31.16 -8.96 -12.57
C LEU A 397 -29.83 -9.13 -11.79
N PRO A 398 -29.08 -10.24 -11.96
CA PRO A 398 -27.85 -10.42 -11.20
C PRO A 398 -26.78 -9.38 -11.56
N ILE A 399 -26.68 -9.01 -12.85
CA ILE A 399 -25.71 -8.03 -13.34
C ILE A 399 -26.01 -6.64 -12.75
N ALA A 400 -27.26 -6.19 -12.85
CA ALA A 400 -27.67 -4.89 -12.33
C ALA A 400 -27.47 -4.79 -10.81
N ALA A 401 -27.83 -5.83 -10.06
CA ALA A 401 -27.64 -5.88 -8.61
C ALA A 401 -26.16 -5.72 -8.22
N ILE A 402 -25.25 -6.39 -8.94
CA ILE A 402 -23.80 -6.25 -8.74
C ILE A 402 -23.36 -4.82 -9.07
N TYR A 403 -23.75 -4.27 -10.22
CA TYR A 403 -23.31 -2.94 -10.63
C TYR A 403 -23.77 -1.82 -9.69
N PHE A 404 -24.95 -1.93 -9.06
CA PHE A 404 -25.40 -0.97 -8.05
C PHE A 404 -24.57 -0.98 -6.75
N THR A 405 -23.71 -1.99 -6.54
CA THR A 405 -22.67 -1.95 -5.50
C THR A 405 -21.42 -1.18 -5.92
N GLY A 406 -21.35 -0.72 -7.17
CA GLY A 406 -20.20 -0.04 -7.76
C GLY A 406 -19.09 -0.97 -8.22
N ARG A 407 -19.37 -2.27 -8.42
CA ARG A 407 -18.38 -3.28 -8.81
C ARG A 407 -18.76 -3.93 -10.13
N ALA A 408 -17.77 -4.40 -10.87
CA ALA A 408 -17.99 -5.18 -12.09
C ALA A 408 -18.24 -6.67 -11.82
N PHE A 409 -17.74 -7.18 -10.69
CA PHE A 409 -17.87 -8.59 -10.29
C PHE A 409 -18.40 -8.70 -8.86
N ALA A 410 -18.97 -9.86 -8.53
CA ALA A 410 -19.43 -10.17 -7.18
C ALA A 410 -18.29 -10.11 -6.14
N GLN A 411 -18.60 -9.93 -4.86
CA GLN A 411 -17.59 -9.84 -3.81
C GLN A 411 -16.74 -11.12 -3.69
N SER A 412 -17.37 -12.28 -3.90
CA SER A 412 -16.71 -13.59 -3.87
C SER A 412 -15.85 -13.87 -5.10
N ASP A 413 -15.94 -13.03 -6.13
CA ASP A 413 -15.16 -13.18 -7.35
C ASP A 413 -13.77 -12.55 -7.17
N PRO A 414 -12.68 -13.34 -7.31
CA PRO A 414 -11.32 -12.83 -7.13
C PRO A 414 -10.84 -11.94 -8.28
N ARG A 415 -11.59 -11.87 -9.40
CA ARG A 415 -11.19 -11.12 -10.59
C ARG A 415 -11.15 -9.62 -10.28
N THR A 416 -10.06 -8.98 -10.68
CA THR A 416 -9.91 -7.52 -10.67
C THR A 416 -9.69 -7.05 -12.10
N LEU A 417 -10.29 -5.92 -12.47
CA LEU A 417 -10.13 -5.38 -13.83
C LEU A 417 -8.71 -4.85 -14.07
N GLN A 418 -8.00 -4.44 -13.01
CA GLN A 418 -6.68 -3.82 -13.08
C GLN A 418 -6.65 -2.68 -14.13
N VAL A 419 -7.64 -1.80 -14.06
CA VAL A 419 -7.78 -0.62 -14.92
C VAL A 419 -7.53 0.61 -14.04
N GLY A 420 -6.31 1.16 -14.12
CA GLY A 420 -5.93 2.37 -13.39
C GLY A 420 -6.51 3.64 -14.01
N GLY A 421 -6.43 4.75 -13.28
CA GLY A 421 -6.96 6.06 -13.74
C GLY A 421 -6.36 6.52 -15.07
N SER A 422 -5.07 6.23 -15.31
CA SER A 422 -4.36 6.52 -16.57
C SER A 422 -5.02 5.86 -17.79
N ILE A 423 -5.36 4.57 -17.69
CA ILE A 423 -6.06 3.80 -18.74
C ILE A 423 -7.43 4.41 -19.03
N ILE A 424 -8.18 4.79 -17.98
CA ILE A 424 -9.51 5.39 -18.12
C ILE A 424 -9.41 6.75 -18.80
N TYR A 425 -8.49 7.61 -18.38
CA TYR A 425 -8.30 8.96 -18.94
C TYR A 425 -7.91 8.91 -20.41
N ARG A 426 -6.94 8.07 -20.77
CA ARG A 426 -6.52 7.91 -22.18
C ARG A 426 -7.62 7.37 -23.07
N ALA A 427 -8.35 6.38 -22.59
CA ALA A 427 -9.47 5.82 -23.34
C ALA A 427 -10.56 6.88 -23.59
N MET A 428 -10.85 7.74 -22.60
CA MET A 428 -11.80 8.84 -22.76
C MET A 428 -11.30 9.93 -23.71
N MET A 429 -10.04 10.38 -23.57
CA MET A 429 -9.45 11.38 -24.46
C MET A 429 -9.45 10.89 -25.91
N ALA A 430 -9.04 9.64 -26.14
CA ALA A 430 -9.01 9.05 -27.46
C ALA A 430 -10.42 8.81 -28.03
N ALA A 431 -11.40 8.41 -27.21
CA ALA A 431 -12.79 8.25 -27.66
C ALA A 431 -13.44 9.60 -28.01
N ALA A 432 -13.16 10.65 -27.22
CA ALA A 432 -13.70 11.99 -27.39
C ALA A 432 -12.93 12.86 -28.39
N LYS A 433 -11.75 12.41 -28.85
CA LYS A 433 -10.77 13.18 -29.64
C LYS A 433 -10.39 14.51 -28.97
N LEU A 434 -10.22 14.49 -27.65
CA LEU A 434 -9.82 15.66 -26.87
C LEU A 434 -8.30 15.76 -26.76
N SER A 435 -7.79 16.99 -26.77
CA SER A 435 -6.40 17.25 -26.35
C SER A 435 -6.24 17.11 -24.83
N ASP A 436 -5.03 16.84 -24.37
CA ASP A 436 -4.71 16.80 -22.94
C ASP A 436 -5.16 18.08 -22.21
N ALA A 437 -4.89 19.25 -22.79
CA ALA A 437 -5.24 20.53 -22.16
C ALA A 437 -6.75 20.71 -21.97
N GLU A 438 -7.57 20.26 -22.93
CA GLU A 438 -9.03 20.31 -22.84
C GLU A 438 -9.56 19.29 -21.85
N PHE A 439 -9.05 18.06 -21.90
CA PHE A 439 -9.47 17.02 -20.97
C PHE A 439 -9.12 17.35 -19.52
N HIS A 440 -7.90 17.86 -19.25
CA HIS A 440 -7.50 18.28 -17.91
C HIS A 440 -8.37 19.42 -17.38
N ARG A 441 -8.84 20.34 -18.24
CA ARG A 441 -9.77 21.39 -17.84
C ARG A 441 -11.11 20.82 -17.39
N ILE A 442 -11.65 19.86 -18.13
CA ILE A 442 -12.88 19.14 -17.77
C ILE A 442 -12.67 18.33 -16.48
N ALA A 443 -11.56 17.59 -16.38
CA ALA A 443 -11.23 16.78 -15.21
C ALA A 443 -11.04 17.62 -13.95
N HIS A 444 -10.37 18.77 -14.03
CA HIS A 444 -10.20 19.69 -12.90
C HIS A 444 -11.51 20.34 -12.45
N GLY A 445 -12.50 20.45 -13.35
CA GLY A 445 -13.85 20.91 -13.02
C GLY A 445 -14.64 19.92 -12.14
N HIS A 446 -14.23 18.64 -12.10
CA HIS A 446 -14.96 17.58 -11.39
C HIS A 446 -14.04 16.75 -10.48
N GLY A 447 -14.37 16.67 -9.19
CA GLY A 447 -13.74 15.70 -8.29
C GLY A 447 -14.19 14.24 -8.50
N ASP A 448 -14.84 13.92 -9.63
CA ASP A 448 -15.52 12.65 -9.90
C ASP A 448 -15.26 12.16 -11.35
N ALA A 449 -14.55 11.04 -11.50
CA ALA A 449 -14.19 10.50 -12.81
C ALA A 449 -15.42 10.15 -13.68
N GLY A 450 -16.54 9.76 -13.07
CA GLY A 450 -17.79 9.52 -13.80
C GLY A 450 -18.38 10.80 -14.39
N LYS A 451 -18.41 11.90 -13.62
CA LYS A 451 -18.83 13.21 -14.13
C LYS A 451 -17.88 13.74 -15.19
N THR A 452 -16.57 13.56 -15.02
CA THR A 452 -15.58 13.85 -16.06
C THR A 452 -15.90 13.09 -17.34
N ALA A 453 -16.21 11.79 -17.25
CA ALA A 453 -16.58 10.97 -18.41
C ALA A 453 -17.84 11.49 -19.12
N PHE A 454 -18.86 11.90 -18.35
CA PHE A 454 -20.08 12.48 -18.91
C PHE A 454 -19.75 13.71 -19.76
N GLU A 455 -19.10 14.73 -19.19
CA GLU A 455 -18.82 15.98 -19.90
C GLU A 455 -17.79 15.82 -21.03
N ALA A 456 -16.79 14.95 -20.84
CA ALA A 456 -15.79 14.68 -21.87
C ALA A 456 -16.40 14.03 -23.11
N LEU A 457 -17.36 13.13 -22.95
CA LEU A 457 -17.93 12.34 -24.06
C LEU A 457 -19.25 12.91 -24.59
N GLU A 458 -19.88 13.86 -23.90
CA GLU A 458 -21.13 14.49 -24.33
C GLU A 458 -21.01 15.13 -25.73
N GLY A 459 -21.83 14.64 -26.66
CA GLY A 459 -21.84 15.08 -28.06
C GLY A 459 -20.61 14.67 -28.89
N ARG A 460 -19.70 13.84 -28.34
CA ARG A 460 -18.44 13.46 -28.99
C ARG A 460 -18.33 11.96 -29.34
N THR A 461 -19.34 11.16 -28.99
CA THR A 461 -19.40 9.71 -29.26
C THR A 461 -20.51 9.38 -30.26
N ASN A 462 -20.55 8.13 -30.73
CA ASN A 462 -21.62 7.60 -31.58
C ASN A 462 -22.37 6.47 -30.87
N PRO A 463 -23.38 6.77 -30.04
CA PRO A 463 -24.03 5.78 -29.19
C PRO A 463 -24.71 4.64 -29.97
N GLU A 464 -24.42 3.40 -29.59
CA GLU A 464 -25.07 2.18 -30.03
C GLU A 464 -25.79 1.52 -28.83
N PRO A 465 -26.87 0.74 -29.01
CA PRO A 465 -27.50 0.00 -27.91
C PRO A 465 -26.48 -0.87 -27.16
N PHE A 466 -26.54 -0.88 -25.82
CA PHE A 466 -25.62 -1.61 -24.96
C PHE A 466 -26.39 -2.41 -23.91
N ALA A 467 -26.44 -3.73 -24.09
CA ALA A 467 -27.15 -4.61 -23.17
C ALA A 467 -26.38 -4.80 -21.85
N LEU A 468 -27.09 -5.15 -20.77
CA LEU A 468 -26.43 -5.47 -19.50
C LEU A 468 -25.51 -6.70 -19.63
N GLU A 469 -25.91 -7.71 -20.40
CA GLU A 469 -25.09 -8.89 -20.68
C GLU A 469 -23.82 -8.56 -21.48
N GLU A 470 -23.94 -7.69 -22.49
CA GLU A 470 -22.79 -7.21 -23.25
C GLU A 470 -21.79 -6.47 -22.37
N SER A 471 -22.27 -5.73 -21.36
CA SER A 471 -21.40 -5.06 -20.41
C SER A 471 -20.65 -6.03 -19.50
N CYS A 472 -21.27 -7.15 -19.11
CA CYS A 472 -20.62 -8.20 -18.35
C CYS A 472 -19.51 -8.87 -19.18
N ASN A 473 -19.79 -9.19 -20.45
CA ASN A 473 -18.80 -9.71 -21.40
C ASN A 473 -17.65 -8.73 -21.64
N PHE A 474 -17.95 -7.42 -21.69
CA PHE A 474 -16.96 -6.37 -21.81
C PHE A 474 -16.02 -6.34 -20.58
N PHE A 475 -16.54 -6.38 -19.36
CA PHE A 475 -15.71 -6.42 -18.15
C PHE A 475 -14.90 -7.71 -18.04
N ASP A 476 -15.44 -8.86 -18.45
CA ASP A 476 -14.68 -10.11 -18.48
C ASP A 476 -13.55 -10.07 -19.53
N THR A 477 -13.82 -9.50 -20.70
CA THR A 477 -12.79 -9.28 -21.73
C THR A 477 -11.70 -8.32 -21.24
N LEU A 478 -12.08 -7.23 -20.57
CA LEU A 478 -11.15 -6.29 -19.93
C LEU A 478 -10.27 -6.97 -18.89
N HIS A 479 -10.84 -7.86 -18.06
CA HIS A 479 -10.09 -8.61 -17.06
C HIS A 479 -9.06 -9.56 -17.71
N ARG A 480 -9.47 -10.30 -18.75
CA ARG A 480 -8.60 -11.27 -19.46
C ARG A 480 -7.50 -10.60 -20.28
N SER A 481 -7.75 -9.37 -20.74
CA SER A 481 -6.79 -8.58 -21.51
C SER A 481 -5.54 -8.29 -20.68
N ARG A 482 -4.35 -8.49 -21.28
CA ARG A 482 -3.06 -8.27 -20.62
C ARG A 482 -2.43 -6.98 -21.12
N GLY A 483 -1.88 -6.21 -20.18
CA GLY A 483 -1.19 -4.95 -20.46
C GLY A 483 -2.12 -3.73 -20.61
N PRO A 484 -1.62 -2.53 -20.32
CA PRO A 484 -2.41 -1.29 -20.34
C PRO A 484 -2.89 -0.88 -21.73
N ILE A 485 -2.15 -1.21 -22.80
CA ILE A 485 -2.48 -0.87 -24.19
C ILE A 485 -3.77 -1.54 -24.63
N ALA A 486 -3.83 -2.87 -24.52
CA ALA A 486 -5.00 -3.65 -24.94
C ALA A 486 -6.25 -3.27 -24.13
N LYS A 487 -6.10 -2.95 -22.84
CA LYS A 487 -7.20 -2.44 -22.01
C LYS A 487 -7.64 -1.04 -22.41
N THR A 488 -6.70 -0.14 -22.70
CA THR A 488 -6.99 1.21 -23.20
C THR A 488 -7.78 1.15 -24.51
N GLU A 489 -7.37 0.30 -25.44
CA GLU A 489 -8.04 0.18 -26.74
C GLU A 489 -9.44 -0.43 -26.64
N LEU A 490 -9.60 -1.50 -25.83
CA LEU A 490 -10.92 -2.08 -25.54
C LEU A 490 -11.86 -1.04 -24.91
N LEU A 491 -11.35 -0.29 -23.93
CA LEU A 491 -12.12 0.74 -23.24
C LEU A 491 -12.45 1.91 -24.18
N ARG A 492 -11.49 2.39 -24.98
CA ARG A 492 -11.69 3.45 -25.98
C ARG A 492 -12.76 3.05 -26.98
N SER A 493 -12.64 1.86 -27.57
CA SER A 493 -13.58 1.31 -28.54
C SER A 493 -14.99 1.24 -27.97
N ARG A 494 -15.13 0.79 -26.71
CA ARG A 494 -16.42 0.77 -26.04
C ARG A 494 -16.94 2.18 -25.75
N LEU A 495 -16.15 3.07 -25.15
CA LEU A 495 -16.56 4.44 -24.81
C LEU A 495 -17.00 5.24 -26.03
N ALA A 496 -16.35 5.05 -27.18
CA ALA A 496 -16.74 5.71 -28.44
C ALA A 496 -18.15 5.35 -28.93
N LYS A 497 -18.71 4.23 -28.43
CA LYS A 497 -20.04 3.69 -28.77
C LYS A 497 -21.07 3.87 -27.66
N LEU A 498 -20.73 4.52 -26.55
CA LEU A 498 -21.64 4.75 -25.44
C LEU A 498 -22.21 6.16 -25.48
N SER A 499 -23.43 6.35 -25.00
CA SER A 499 -23.90 7.67 -24.60
C SER A 499 -23.09 8.20 -23.41
N ALA A 500 -23.06 9.52 -23.24
CA ALA A 500 -22.36 10.14 -22.10
C ALA A 500 -22.83 9.60 -20.74
N ARG A 501 -24.13 9.29 -20.62
CA ARG A 501 -24.72 8.71 -19.40
C ARG A 501 -24.26 7.28 -19.15
N GLU A 502 -24.21 6.45 -20.18
CA GLU A 502 -23.70 5.08 -20.05
C GLU A 502 -22.21 5.09 -19.73
N ALA A 503 -21.42 5.91 -20.42
CA ALA A 503 -19.99 6.07 -20.17
C ALA A 503 -19.70 6.52 -18.73
N GLN A 504 -20.48 7.46 -18.19
CA GLN A 504 -20.41 7.86 -16.78
C GLN A 504 -20.51 6.66 -15.84
N TYR A 505 -21.48 5.77 -16.05
CA TYR A 505 -21.70 4.63 -15.16
C TYR A 505 -20.72 3.48 -15.39
N VAL A 506 -20.26 3.26 -16.63
CA VAL A 506 -19.13 2.35 -16.89
C VAL A 506 -17.90 2.82 -16.13
N VAL A 507 -17.53 4.10 -16.23
CA VAL A 507 -16.36 4.65 -15.52
C VAL A 507 -16.53 4.57 -14.00
N LYS A 508 -17.72 4.83 -13.46
CA LYS A 508 -18.00 4.67 -12.02
C LYS A 508 -17.84 3.23 -11.52
N ILE A 509 -18.22 2.24 -12.33
CA ILE A 509 -17.99 0.82 -12.03
C ILE A 509 -16.49 0.48 -12.09
N LEU A 510 -15.76 1.03 -13.07
CA LEU A 510 -14.31 0.84 -13.18
C LEU A 510 -13.55 1.42 -11.97
N THR A 511 -13.98 2.57 -11.45
CA THR A 511 -13.34 3.22 -10.30
C THR A 511 -13.80 2.69 -8.95
N GLY A 512 -14.83 1.85 -8.90
CA GLY A 512 -15.28 1.19 -7.68
C GLY A 512 -16.21 2.04 -6.79
N ASP A 513 -16.70 3.19 -7.27
CA ASP A 513 -17.56 4.08 -6.50
C ASP A 513 -18.57 4.83 -7.39
N LEU A 514 -19.85 4.52 -7.23
CA LEU A 514 -20.92 5.19 -7.96
C LEU A 514 -21.22 6.61 -7.47
N ARG A 515 -20.90 6.92 -6.20
CA ARG A 515 -21.22 8.18 -5.53
C ARG A 515 -22.68 8.65 -5.61
N ILE A 516 -23.61 7.70 -5.71
CA ILE A 516 -25.07 7.97 -5.72
C ILE A 516 -25.70 7.86 -4.31
N GLY A 517 -24.88 7.71 -3.27
CA GLY A 517 -25.33 7.49 -1.91
C GLY A 517 -26.04 6.14 -1.71
N LEU A 518 -25.72 5.17 -2.55
CA LEU A 518 -26.16 3.78 -2.44
C LEU A 518 -24.98 2.95 -1.96
N ARG A 519 -25.20 2.15 -0.92
CA ARG A 519 -24.22 1.21 -0.35
C ARG A 519 -24.78 -0.20 -0.47
N GLU A 520 -23.93 -1.20 -0.36
CA GLU A 520 -24.30 -2.62 -0.41
C GLU A 520 -25.54 -2.96 0.44
N GLY A 521 -25.61 -2.47 1.69
CA GLY A 521 -26.79 -2.68 2.55
C GLY A 521 -28.09 -2.05 2.04
N LEU A 522 -28.02 -0.99 1.24
CA LEU A 522 -29.21 -0.41 0.57
C LEU A 522 -29.63 -1.23 -0.65
N VAL A 523 -28.70 -1.91 -1.32
CA VAL A 523 -29.03 -2.90 -2.37
C VAL A 523 -29.76 -4.08 -1.72
N GLU A 524 -29.29 -4.58 -0.58
CA GLU A 524 -29.97 -5.64 0.20
C GLU A 524 -31.39 -5.21 0.60
N GLU A 525 -31.56 -3.99 1.10
CA GLU A 525 -32.89 -3.42 1.41
C GLU A 525 -33.79 -3.32 0.17
N ALA A 526 -33.23 -2.96 -0.99
CA ALA A 526 -33.99 -2.86 -2.23
C ALA A 526 -34.39 -4.23 -2.79
N ILE A 527 -33.52 -5.24 -2.66
CA ILE A 527 -33.85 -6.64 -3.01
C ILE A 527 -34.96 -7.15 -2.09
N ALA A 528 -34.84 -6.93 -0.77
CA ALA A 528 -35.85 -7.32 0.21
C ALA A 528 -37.21 -6.67 -0.09
N HIS A 529 -37.21 -5.36 -0.39
CA HIS A 529 -38.43 -4.63 -0.72
C HIS A 529 -39.01 -5.04 -2.07
N GLY A 530 -38.18 -5.13 -3.11
CA GLY A 530 -38.62 -5.42 -4.48
C GLY A 530 -39.14 -6.85 -4.67
N PHE A 531 -38.60 -7.81 -3.93
CA PHE A 531 -39.05 -9.20 -4.01
C PHE A 531 -39.77 -9.65 -2.75
N GLU A 532 -40.25 -8.74 -1.89
CA GLU A 532 -41.04 -9.03 -0.68
C GLU A 532 -40.43 -10.18 0.17
N MET A 533 -39.14 -10.05 0.49
CA MET A 533 -38.41 -10.99 1.33
C MET A 533 -38.01 -10.34 2.65
N PRO A 534 -37.93 -11.10 3.77
CA PRO A 534 -37.38 -10.57 5.01
C PRO A 534 -35.93 -10.10 4.80
N LEU A 535 -35.62 -8.88 5.23
CA LEU A 535 -34.29 -8.28 5.04
C LEU A 535 -33.18 -9.13 5.65
N ASP A 536 -33.43 -9.74 6.81
CA ASP A 536 -32.43 -10.56 7.49
C ASP A 536 -32.10 -11.83 6.71
N GLN A 537 -33.08 -12.43 6.01
CA GLN A 537 -32.82 -13.57 5.13
C GLN A 537 -32.03 -13.16 3.88
N VAL A 538 -32.28 -11.96 3.33
CA VAL A 538 -31.51 -11.43 2.21
C VAL A 538 -30.06 -11.17 2.62
N LYS A 539 -29.85 -10.57 3.79
CA LYS A 539 -28.51 -10.34 4.37
C LYS A 539 -27.77 -11.65 4.65
N GLU A 540 -28.45 -12.63 5.22
CA GLU A 540 -27.87 -13.95 5.49
C GLU A 540 -27.47 -14.64 4.17
N ALA A 541 -28.38 -14.71 3.21
CA ALA A 541 -28.10 -15.31 1.91
C ALA A 541 -26.94 -14.60 1.17
N HIS A 542 -26.94 -13.27 1.18
CA HIS A 542 -25.86 -12.49 0.58
C HIS A 542 -24.52 -12.75 1.25
N MET A 543 -24.49 -12.80 2.58
CA MET A 543 -23.28 -13.13 3.32
C MET A 543 -22.76 -14.53 2.97
N LEU A 544 -23.64 -15.55 2.86
CA LEU A 544 -23.24 -16.92 2.55
C LEU A 544 -22.75 -17.09 1.10
N LEU A 545 -23.41 -16.41 0.15
CA LEU A 545 -23.09 -16.48 -1.27
C LEU A 545 -21.90 -15.59 -1.64
N GLY A 546 -21.70 -14.48 -0.92
CA GLY A 546 -20.75 -13.41 -1.31
C GLY A 546 -21.08 -12.82 -2.69
N ASP A 547 -22.33 -12.91 -3.11
CA ASP A 547 -22.80 -12.52 -4.44
C ASP A 547 -24.23 -11.96 -4.33
N ILE A 548 -24.33 -10.63 -4.44
CA ILE A 548 -25.61 -9.93 -4.34
C ILE A 548 -26.51 -10.19 -5.55
N GLY A 549 -25.93 -10.52 -6.72
CA GLY A 549 -26.67 -10.87 -7.92
C GLY A 549 -27.32 -12.24 -7.79
N ALA A 550 -26.55 -13.24 -7.32
CA ALA A 550 -27.11 -14.56 -6.97
C ALA A 550 -28.16 -14.45 -5.85
N THR A 551 -27.95 -13.55 -4.89
CA THR A 551 -28.93 -13.29 -3.82
C THR A 551 -30.22 -12.70 -4.38
N ALA A 552 -30.14 -11.72 -5.28
CA ALA A 552 -31.32 -11.15 -5.95
C ALA A 552 -32.09 -12.22 -6.75
N MET A 553 -31.38 -13.14 -7.39
CA MET A 553 -31.96 -14.28 -8.11
C MET A 553 -32.68 -15.28 -7.20
N LEU A 554 -32.11 -15.60 -6.03
CA LEU A 554 -32.79 -16.43 -5.04
C LEU A 554 -33.99 -15.69 -4.43
N ALA A 555 -33.86 -14.39 -4.16
CA ALA A 555 -34.95 -13.57 -3.62
C ALA A 555 -36.14 -13.50 -4.59
N SER A 556 -35.90 -13.27 -5.88
CA SER A 556 -36.96 -13.20 -6.91
C SER A 556 -37.73 -14.52 -7.07
N ARG A 557 -37.07 -15.65 -6.78
CA ARG A 557 -37.67 -16.99 -6.77
C ARG A 557 -38.21 -17.42 -5.39
N LYS A 558 -38.05 -16.61 -4.36
CA LYS A 558 -38.40 -16.93 -2.95
C LYS A 558 -37.62 -18.14 -2.38
N GLU A 559 -36.39 -18.34 -2.84
CA GLU A 559 -35.53 -19.50 -2.53
C GLU A 559 -34.29 -19.14 -1.69
N LEU A 560 -34.32 -18.05 -0.91
CA LEU A 560 -33.17 -17.61 -0.08
C LEU A 560 -32.63 -18.70 0.87
N HIS A 561 -33.48 -19.64 1.30
CA HIS A 561 -33.10 -20.77 2.13
C HIS A 561 -32.10 -21.74 1.48
N ARG A 562 -31.90 -21.67 0.15
CA ARG A 562 -30.91 -22.44 -0.60
C ARG A 562 -29.50 -21.84 -0.56
N ALA A 563 -29.34 -20.64 0.00
CA ALA A 563 -28.02 -20.03 0.15
C ALA A 563 -27.18 -20.85 1.15
N GLU A 564 -26.03 -21.34 0.69
CA GLU A 564 -25.13 -22.18 1.49
C GLU A 564 -23.69 -21.67 1.43
N LEU A 565 -22.97 -21.85 2.54
CA LEU A 565 -21.53 -21.59 2.61
C LEU A 565 -20.78 -22.52 1.63
N SER A 566 -19.97 -21.93 0.77
CA SER A 566 -19.09 -22.65 -0.15
C SER A 566 -17.62 -22.40 0.18
N ILE A 567 -16.77 -23.39 -0.08
CA ILE A 567 -15.33 -23.23 0.11
C ILE A 567 -14.74 -22.17 -0.84
N PHE A 568 -13.70 -21.47 -0.38
CA PHE A 568 -13.08 -20.30 -1.02
C PHE A 568 -13.99 -19.06 -1.18
N ARG A 569 -15.18 -19.05 -0.58
CA ARG A 569 -16.00 -17.84 -0.40
C ARG A 569 -15.91 -17.39 1.05
N PRO A 570 -15.11 -16.36 1.37
CA PRO A 570 -14.92 -15.95 2.75
C PRO A 570 -16.18 -15.27 3.29
N ILE A 571 -16.55 -15.62 4.52
CA ILE A 571 -17.69 -15.01 5.21
C ILE A 571 -17.21 -14.06 6.31
N LYS A 572 -18.01 -13.03 6.58
CA LYS A 572 -17.72 -12.06 7.65
C LYS A 572 -17.46 -12.79 8.97
N CYS A 573 -16.36 -12.44 9.62
CA CYS A 573 -16.01 -13.02 10.93
C CYS A 573 -17.09 -12.68 11.99
N MET A 574 -17.45 -13.64 12.84
CA MET A 574 -18.33 -13.39 14.00
C MET A 574 -17.62 -12.46 14.99
N LEU A 575 -18.33 -11.45 15.49
CA LEU A 575 -17.73 -10.41 16.33
C LEU A 575 -18.09 -10.60 17.80
N ALA A 576 -17.17 -10.23 18.69
CA ALA A 576 -17.40 -10.24 20.14
C ALA A 576 -17.74 -8.86 20.70
N THR A 577 -18.62 -8.85 21.70
CA THR A 577 -19.07 -7.68 22.45
C THR A 577 -18.07 -7.33 23.55
N PRO A 578 -17.57 -6.08 23.63
CA PRO A 578 -16.73 -5.68 24.76
C PRO A 578 -17.54 -5.65 26.05
N GLU A 579 -16.98 -6.20 27.12
CA GLU A 579 -17.53 -6.09 28.47
C GLU A 579 -16.45 -5.63 29.44
N PRO A 580 -16.80 -4.77 30.42
CA PRO A 580 -15.83 -4.15 31.32
C PRO A 580 -15.40 -5.06 32.48
N THR A 581 -16.26 -5.99 32.92
CA THR A 581 -16.01 -6.83 34.10
C THR A 581 -16.48 -8.27 33.89
N ALA A 582 -15.88 -9.20 34.65
CA ALA A 582 -16.27 -10.61 34.63
C ALA A 582 -17.71 -10.81 35.14
N GLU A 583 -18.14 -9.98 36.11
CA GLU A 583 -19.50 -9.96 36.66
C GLU A 583 -20.52 -9.55 35.59
N ALA A 584 -20.26 -8.50 34.82
CA ALA A 584 -21.16 -8.06 33.75
C ALA A 584 -21.30 -9.12 32.65
N VAL A 585 -20.21 -9.83 32.34
CA VAL A 585 -20.25 -10.98 31.42
C VAL A 585 -21.11 -12.09 32.01
N TRP A 586 -20.87 -12.48 33.26
CA TRP A 586 -21.60 -13.56 33.94
C TRP A 586 -23.09 -13.27 34.07
N GLU A 587 -23.48 -12.06 34.48
CA GLU A 587 -24.87 -11.61 34.55
C GLU A 587 -25.55 -11.69 33.17
N ARG A 588 -24.86 -11.29 32.10
CA ARG A 588 -25.40 -11.37 30.73
C ARG A 588 -25.57 -12.80 30.25
N PHE A 589 -24.69 -13.72 30.66
CA PHE A 589 -24.81 -15.14 30.34
C PHE A 589 -25.87 -15.87 31.15
N VAL A 590 -25.99 -15.57 32.45
CA VAL A 590 -26.77 -16.39 33.40
C VAL A 590 -28.10 -15.75 33.78
N GLU A 591 -28.23 -14.42 33.84
CA GLU A 591 -29.45 -13.75 34.31
C GLU A 591 -30.43 -13.35 33.20
N GLY A 592 -30.08 -13.54 31.92
CA GLY A 592 -31.05 -13.53 30.82
C GLY A 592 -31.96 -12.29 30.73
N LYS A 593 -31.46 -11.08 31.05
CA LYS A 593 -32.26 -9.84 31.01
C LYS A 593 -32.51 -9.26 29.60
N ASP A 594 -32.08 -9.94 28.53
CA ASP A 594 -32.27 -9.50 27.14
C ASP A 594 -33.25 -10.42 26.36
N PRO A 595 -34.44 -9.91 25.95
CA PRO A 595 -35.43 -10.65 25.19
C PRO A 595 -34.93 -11.25 23.87
N ALA A 596 -33.91 -10.66 23.24
CA ALA A 596 -33.38 -11.14 21.96
C ALA A 596 -32.47 -12.37 22.12
N ALA A 597 -31.82 -12.53 23.28
CA ALA A 597 -30.98 -13.68 23.59
C ALA A 597 -31.82 -14.94 23.92
N GLN A 598 -32.99 -14.77 24.52
CA GLN A 598 -33.90 -15.86 24.89
C GLN A 598 -34.48 -16.63 23.67
N LEU A 599 -34.52 -16.01 22.49
CA LEU A 599 -35.02 -16.64 21.26
C LEU A 599 -33.96 -17.46 20.51
N LEU A 600 -32.68 -17.29 20.83
CA LEU A 600 -31.56 -17.88 20.09
C LEU A 600 -30.59 -18.72 20.95
N SER A 601 -30.64 -18.56 22.28
CA SER A 601 -29.92 -19.39 23.24
C SER A 601 -30.90 -20.31 23.96
N VAL A 602 -30.54 -21.60 24.05
CA VAL A 602 -31.28 -22.61 24.84
C VAL A 602 -30.89 -22.54 26.33
N ALA A 603 -30.06 -21.58 26.74
CA ALA A 603 -29.32 -21.57 28.00
C ALA A 603 -29.72 -20.42 28.95
N ALA A 604 -30.99 -20.02 28.95
CA ALA A 604 -31.50 -18.97 29.85
C ALA A 604 -31.79 -19.47 31.29
N ALA A 605 -31.09 -20.49 31.77
CA ALA A 605 -31.26 -21.02 33.12
C ALA A 605 -29.89 -21.26 33.78
N THR A 606 -29.83 -21.01 35.09
CA THR A 606 -28.67 -21.26 35.97
C THR A 606 -28.17 -22.70 35.90
N TYR A 607 -29.03 -23.59 35.42
CA TYR A 607 -28.77 -24.99 35.10
C TYR A 607 -29.25 -25.29 33.67
N ASP A 608 -28.51 -26.11 32.92
CA ASP A 608 -29.01 -26.65 31.65
C ASP A 608 -30.23 -27.57 31.85
N ALA A 609 -30.89 -28.00 30.77
CA ALA A 609 -32.04 -28.91 30.85
C ALA A 609 -31.75 -30.26 31.52
N ALA A 610 -30.47 -30.57 31.79
CA ALA A 610 -29.99 -31.77 32.49
C ALA A 610 -29.53 -31.50 33.94
N GLY A 611 -29.64 -30.25 34.44
CA GLY A 611 -29.29 -29.88 35.82
C GLY A 611 -27.82 -29.50 36.05
N ASN A 612 -27.02 -29.27 35.00
CA ASN A 612 -25.62 -28.88 35.13
C ASN A 612 -25.46 -27.36 35.22
N ALA A 613 -24.53 -26.87 36.05
CA ALA A 613 -24.25 -25.45 36.20
C ALA A 613 -23.90 -24.77 34.85
N ALA A 614 -24.38 -23.54 34.67
CA ALA A 614 -24.03 -22.72 33.51
C ALA A 614 -22.51 -22.68 33.31
N THR A 615 -22.06 -22.93 32.07
CA THR A 615 -20.63 -23.05 31.74
C THR A 615 -20.32 -22.14 30.56
N VAL A 616 -19.23 -21.38 30.65
CA VAL A 616 -18.70 -20.60 29.53
C VAL A 616 -17.32 -21.12 29.12
N TYR A 617 -16.98 -20.96 27.84
CA TYR A 617 -15.63 -21.25 27.32
C TYR A 617 -14.78 -19.99 27.33
N LEU A 618 -13.59 -20.09 27.92
CA LEU A 618 -12.58 -19.05 27.98
C LEU A 618 -11.42 -19.42 27.07
N GLU A 619 -11.02 -18.47 26.23
CA GLU A 619 -9.84 -18.58 25.38
C GLU A 619 -8.96 -17.33 25.59
N ASP A 620 -7.65 -17.50 25.49
CA ASP A 620 -6.72 -16.37 25.44
C ASP A 620 -7.10 -15.44 24.27
N LYS A 621 -7.17 -14.13 24.53
CA LYS A 621 -7.30 -13.16 23.45
C LYS A 621 -5.92 -12.86 22.84
N PHE A 622 -5.66 -13.48 21.71
CA PHE A 622 -4.42 -13.28 20.95
C PHE A 622 -4.33 -11.86 20.35
N ASP A 623 -3.09 -11.37 20.26
CA ASP A 623 -2.71 -10.11 19.62
C ASP A 623 -2.03 -10.41 18.28
N GLY A 624 -2.81 -10.44 17.20
CA GLY A 624 -2.38 -10.92 15.89
C GLY A 624 -3.25 -10.40 14.74
N ILE A 625 -3.26 -11.17 13.64
CA ILE A 625 -4.12 -10.90 12.48
C ILE A 625 -5.19 -11.99 12.41
N ARG A 626 -6.44 -11.64 12.72
CA ARG A 626 -7.56 -12.54 12.49
C ARG A 626 -7.71 -12.88 11.01
N ALA A 627 -7.76 -14.18 10.71
CA ALA A 627 -7.84 -14.69 9.37
C ALA A 627 -8.73 -15.95 9.28
N GLN A 628 -9.42 -16.09 8.14
CA GLN A 628 -10.14 -17.29 7.75
C GLN A 628 -9.30 -18.06 6.74
N LEU A 629 -9.02 -19.34 7.01
CA LEU A 629 -8.28 -20.22 6.12
C LEU A 629 -9.22 -21.24 5.50
N HIS A 630 -9.21 -21.33 4.18
CA HIS A 630 -9.97 -22.31 3.39
C HIS A 630 -9.00 -23.26 2.72
N ARG A 631 -9.26 -24.57 2.83
CA ARG A 631 -8.45 -25.59 2.18
C ARG A 631 -9.32 -26.67 1.56
N SER A 632 -9.13 -26.90 0.26
CA SER A 632 -9.67 -28.04 -0.49
C SER A 632 -8.64 -28.52 -1.51
N GLY A 633 -8.35 -29.82 -1.47
CA GLY A 633 -7.24 -30.42 -2.22
C GLY A 633 -5.91 -29.68 -2.00
N GLN A 634 -5.30 -29.21 -3.10
CA GLN A 634 -4.05 -28.43 -3.09
C GLN A 634 -4.26 -26.92 -2.99
N ARG A 635 -5.50 -26.45 -3.13
CA ARG A 635 -5.83 -25.02 -3.07
C ARG A 635 -6.00 -24.59 -1.62
N VAL A 636 -5.28 -23.54 -1.24
CA VAL A 636 -5.38 -22.90 0.06
C VAL A 636 -5.56 -21.42 -0.16
N GLU A 637 -6.51 -20.82 0.54
CA GLU A 637 -6.70 -19.38 0.58
C GLU A 637 -6.80 -18.89 2.01
N ILE A 638 -6.15 -17.76 2.28
CA ILE A 638 -6.18 -17.08 3.59
C ILE A 638 -6.81 -15.72 3.36
N PHE A 639 -7.87 -15.43 4.10
CA PHE A 639 -8.59 -14.16 4.04
C PHE A 639 -8.47 -13.42 5.36
N SER A 640 -8.14 -12.14 5.30
CA SER A 640 -8.13 -11.26 6.47
C SER A 640 -9.54 -11.05 7.03
N ARG A 641 -9.64 -10.42 8.20
CA ARG A 641 -10.90 -9.97 8.82
C ARG A 641 -11.84 -9.22 7.86
N ASP A 642 -11.30 -8.41 6.96
CA ASP A 642 -12.07 -7.63 5.97
C ASP A 642 -12.30 -8.40 4.66
N LEU A 643 -12.13 -9.73 4.69
CA LEU A 643 -12.32 -10.66 3.58
C LEU A 643 -11.36 -10.48 2.40
N ARG A 644 -10.29 -9.68 2.58
CA ARG A 644 -9.23 -9.55 1.57
C ARG A 644 -8.36 -10.79 1.59
N ARG A 645 -8.07 -11.34 0.39
CA ARG A 645 -7.12 -12.43 0.21
C ARG A 645 -5.71 -11.94 0.59
N ILE A 646 -5.11 -12.60 1.57
CA ILE A 646 -3.76 -12.34 2.10
C ILE A 646 -2.84 -13.56 1.97
N THR A 647 -3.23 -14.58 1.21
CA THR A 647 -2.49 -15.83 1.03
C THR A 647 -1.03 -15.61 0.66
N ASP A 648 -0.75 -14.65 -0.25
CA ASP A 648 0.61 -14.40 -0.76
C ASP A 648 1.50 -13.67 0.26
N GLN A 649 0.91 -13.06 1.30
CA GLN A 649 1.64 -12.44 2.40
C GLN A 649 2.14 -13.47 3.43
N PHE A 650 1.58 -14.69 3.39
CA PHE A 650 1.90 -15.80 4.30
C PHE A 650 2.11 -17.13 3.55
N PRO A 651 3.07 -17.18 2.59
CA PRO A 651 3.27 -18.34 1.72
C PRO A 651 3.64 -19.61 2.49
N GLU A 652 4.30 -19.50 3.65
CA GLU A 652 4.62 -20.61 4.53
C GLU A 652 3.38 -21.23 5.19
N LEU A 653 2.42 -20.43 5.64
CA LEU A 653 1.16 -20.94 6.19
C LEU A 653 0.33 -21.60 5.08
N ALA A 654 0.29 -20.98 3.89
CA ALA A 654 -0.41 -21.53 2.74
C ALA A 654 0.18 -22.89 2.32
N ARG A 655 1.52 -23.02 2.30
CA ARG A 655 2.21 -24.29 1.98
C ARG A 655 1.93 -25.36 3.02
N GLN A 656 1.94 -25.03 4.31
CA GLN A 656 1.73 -26.00 5.39
C GLN A 656 0.28 -26.44 5.51
N ALA A 657 -0.66 -25.53 5.25
CA ALA A 657 -2.08 -25.86 5.21
C ALA A 657 -2.45 -26.90 4.12
N ARG A 658 -1.66 -27.05 3.06
CA ARG A 658 -1.87 -28.12 2.07
C ARG A 658 -1.82 -29.52 2.69
N ASN A 659 -1.11 -29.66 3.82
CA ASN A 659 -0.94 -30.91 4.55
C ASN A 659 -2.11 -31.26 5.48
N PHE A 660 -3.14 -30.42 5.59
CA PHE A 660 -4.37 -30.85 6.25
C PHE A 660 -4.95 -32.06 5.51
N GLU A 661 -5.41 -33.09 6.23
CA GLU A 661 -5.99 -34.27 5.58
C GLU A 661 -7.44 -33.99 5.12
N LYS A 662 -8.15 -33.12 5.85
CA LYS A 662 -9.55 -32.80 5.62
C LYS A 662 -9.71 -31.52 4.82
N GLU A 663 -10.80 -31.42 4.07
CA GLU A 663 -11.20 -30.13 3.54
C GLU A 663 -11.83 -29.34 4.68
N LEU A 664 -11.46 -28.07 4.84
CA LEU A 664 -11.91 -27.26 5.97
C LEU A 664 -12.02 -25.76 5.68
N ILE A 665 -12.82 -25.08 6.49
CA ILE A 665 -12.78 -23.62 6.70
C ILE A 665 -12.60 -23.39 8.19
N VAL A 666 -11.52 -22.71 8.57
CA VAL A 666 -11.19 -22.41 9.97
C VAL A 666 -11.04 -20.91 10.19
N ASP A 667 -11.45 -20.45 11.37
CA ASP A 667 -11.27 -19.08 11.85
C ASP A 667 -10.20 -19.07 12.96
N GLY A 668 -9.24 -18.16 12.84
CA GLY A 668 -8.09 -18.14 13.71
C GLY A 668 -7.33 -16.82 13.70
N GLU A 669 -6.25 -16.79 14.47
CA GLU A 669 -5.36 -15.65 14.59
C GLU A 669 -3.95 -16.02 14.09
N ILE A 670 -3.40 -15.23 13.17
CA ILE A 670 -1.99 -15.33 12.79
C ILE A 670 -1.16 -14.55 13.81
N ILE A 671 -0.22 -15.22 14.47
CA ILE A 671 0.68 -14.64 15.49
C ILE A 671 2.15 -14.76 15.07
N ALA A 672 3.00 -13.85 15.54
CA ALA A 672 4.46 -14.01 15.43
C ALA A 672 4.91 -15.08 16.44
N TYR A 673 5.76 -16.01 16.00
CA TYR A 673 6.11 -17.20 16.77
C TYR A 673 7.58 -17.58 16.56
N GLU A 674 8.35 -17.69 17.64
CA GLU A 674 9.76 -18.12 17.60
C GLU A 674 10.07 -19.08 18.75
N GLN A 675 10.64 -20.26 18.44
CA GLN A 675 11.16 -21.23 19.42
C GLN A 675 10.24 -21.54 20.62
N GLY A 676 8.92 -21.69 20.40
CA GLY A 676 7.99 -21.99 21.50
C GLY A 676 7.49 -20.77 22.27
N ARG A 677 7.99 -19.58 21.97
CA ARG A 677 7.59 -18.30 22.58
C ARG A 677 6.75 -17.46 21.60
N ARG A 678 5.67 -16.87 22.14
CA ARG A 678 4.77 -15.95 21.43
C ARG A 678 5.45 -14.57 21.38
N LEU A 679 5.56 -13.99 20.19
CA LEU A 679 6.10 -12.65 19.98
C LEU A 679 4.96 -11.63 19.84
N THR A 680 5.28 -10.32 19.88
CA THR A 680 4.29 -9.24 19.91
C THR A 680 3.73 -8.90 18.53
N PHE A 681 2.55 -8.26 18.46
CA PHE A 681 1.98 -7.76 17.19
C PHE A 681 2.92 -6.79 16.44
N PHE A 682 3.81 -6.09 17.14
CA PHE A 682 4.82 -5.21 16.54
C PHE A 682 5.75 -5.96 15.57
N ASP A 683 6.02 -7.24 15.83
CA ASP A 683 6.87 -8.07 14.97
C ASP A 683 6.12 -8.53 13.71
N LEU A 684 4.81 -8.76 13.81
CA LEU A 684 3.92 -9.03 12.67
C LEU A 684 3.74 -7.82 11.75
N GLN A 685 3.66 -6.61 12.31
CA GLN A 685 3.43 -5.39 11.53
C GLN A 685 4.56 -5.07 10.54
N LYS A 686 5.79 -5.53 10.84
CA LYS A 686 6.96 -5.46 9.94
C LYS A 686 6.73 -6.21 8.61
N ARG A 687 5.83 -7.21 8.58
CA ARG A 687 5.44 -7.93 7.35
C ARG A 687 4.34 -7.23 6.55
N LEU A 688 3.35 -6.65 7.23
CA LEU A 688 2.14 -6.09 6.61
C LEU A 688 2.38 -4.78 5.83
N GLY A 689 3.47 -4.06 6.11
CA GLY A 689 3.81 -2.79 5.44
C GLY A 689 4.35 -2.92 4.02
N ARG A 690 4.62 -4.15 3.54
CA ARG A 690 5.09 -4.41 2.18
C ARG A 690 3.89 -4.40 1.23
N LYS A 691 3.57 -3.24 0.64
CA LYS A 691 2.63 -3.18 -0.48
C LYS A 691 3.26 -3.87 -1.70
N SER A 692 2.50 -4.76 -2.32
CA SER A 692 2.84 -5.43 -3.58
C SER A 692 2.63 -4.56 -4.83
N ASP A 693 2.43 -3.26 -4.66
CA ASP A 693 2.22 -2.32 -5.77
C ASP A 693 3.54 -1.57 -6.01
N GLY A 694 4.33 -2.16 -6.90
CA GLY A 694 5.74 -1.89 -7.10
C GLY A 694 6.45 -3.22 -6.93
N ALA A 695 6.92 -3.81 -8.03
CA ALA A 695 7.93 -4.84 -7.96
C ALA A 695 9.14 -4.19 -7.28
N ASP A 696 9.21 -4.28 -5.95
CA ASP A 696 10.46 -4.08 -5.24
C ASP A 696 11.45 -5.02 -5.93
N LEU A 697 12.52 -4.45 -6.46
CA LEU A 697 13.67 -5.13 -7.10
C LEU A 697 14.43 -6.07 -6.12
N PHE A 698 13.75 -6.53 -5.07
CA PHE A 698 14.23 -7.29 -3.95
C PHE A 698 13.29 -8.46 -3.64
N ASP A 699 12.88 -9.19 -4.67
CA ASP A 699 12.25 -10.50 -4.50
C ASP A 699 13.32 -11.52 -4.08
N GLY A 700 13.41 -11.74 -2.77
CA GLY A 700 14.33 -12.70 -2.17
C GLY A 700 14.27 -12.85 -0.65
N VAL A 701 13.49 -12.04 0.07
CA VAL A 701 13.42 -12.07 1.56
C VAL A 701 11.99 -12.37 2.04
N ALA A 702 11.45 -13.50 1.62
CA ALA A 702 10.43 -14.18 2.41
C ALA A 702 11.13 -14.79 3.64
N ALA A 703 10.78 -14.31 4.85
CA ALA A 703 11.01 -14.91 6.18
C ALA A 703 12.00 -14.21 7.17
N ASP A 704 11.74 -12.97 7.58
CA ASP A 704 12.42 -12.42 8.78
C ASP A 704 11.63 -12.62 10.10
N VAL A 705 10.33 -12.93 10.04
CA VAL A 705 9.52 -13.18 11.26
C VAL A 705 8.74 -14.48 11.06
N PRO A 706 9.06 -15.58 11.78
CA PRO A 706 8.25 -16.79 11.70
C PRO A 706 6.88 -16.57 12.33
N VAL A 707 5.85 -17.21 11.76
CA VAL A 707 4.45 -17.04 12.18
C VAL A 707 3.79 -18.40 12.43
N ALA A 708 2.73 -18.39 13.24
CA ALA A 708 1.85 -19.52 13.47
C ALA A 708 0.38 -19.09 13.30
N PHE A 709 -0.48 -20.04 12.95
CA PHE A 709 -1.93 -19.84 12.85
C PHE A 709 -2.62 -20.55 14.01
N ILE A 710 -3.23 -19.79 14.91
CA ILE A 710 -3.94 -20.30 16.07
C ILE A 710 -5.44 -20.39 15.73
N ILE A 711 -5.93 -21.60 15.53
CA ILE A 711 -7.32 -21.88 15.17
C ILE A 711 -8.19 -21.84 16.42
N PHE A 712 -9.23 -21.01 16.41
CA PHE A 712 -10.19 -20.97 17.51
C PHE A 712 -11.60 -21.46 17.13
N ASP A 713 -11.94 -21.53 15.83
CA ASP A 713 -13.24 -22.06 15.38
C ASP A 713 -13.14 -22.84 14.06
N LEU A 714 -14.11 -23.73 13.82
CA LEU A 714 -14.23 -24.58 12.62
C LEU A 714 -15.61 -24.36 11.98
N LEU A 715 -15.61 -23.77 10.78
CA LEU A 715 -16.84 -23.30 10.12
C LEU A 715 -17.37 -24.29 9.09
N TRP A 716 -16.50 -25.13 8.54
CA TRP A 716 -16.85 -26.13 7.53
C TRP A 716 -15.87 -27.29 7.58
N LEU A 717 -16.36 -28.52 7.36
CA LEU A 717 -15.55 -29.74 7.34
C LEU A 717 -16.13 -30.77 6.36
N ASN A 718 -15.32 -31.19 5.37
CA ASN A 718 -15.64 -32.25 4.38
C ASN A 718 -17.06 -32.16 3.80
N GLY A 719 -17.39 -31.05 3.15
CA GLY A 719 -18.69 -30.84 2.50
C GLY A 719 -19.78 -30.28 3.41
N ARG A 720 -19.57 -30.20 4.72
CA ARG A 720 -20.63 -29.80 5.67
C ARG A 720 -20.33 -28.46 6.32
N SER A 721 -21.26 -27.52 6.17
CA SER A 721 -21.28 -26.27 6.96
C SER A 721 -21.56 -26.59 8.43
N LEU A 722 -20.81 -25.94 9.32
CA LEU A 722 -20.97 -26.05 10.77
C LEU A 722 -21.48 -24.75 11.40
N LEU A 723 -21.91 -23.76 10.60
CA LEU A 723 -22.35 -22.47 11.13
C LEU A 723 -23.52 -22.61 12.12
N LYS A 724 -24.46 -23.51 11.84
CA LYS A 724 -25.63 -23.81 12.70
C LYS A 724 -25.34 -24.88 13.77
N THR A 725 -24.11 -25.37 13.87
CA THR A 725 -23.68 -26.36 14.86
C THR A 725 -23.21 -25.66 16.14
N PRO A 726 -23.58 -26.11 17.36
CA PRO A 726 -23.11 -25.50 18.62
C PRO A 726 -21.59 -25.45 18.75
N LEU A 727 -21.05 -24.40 19.39
CA LEU A 727 -19.61 -24.18 19.55
C LEU A 727 -18.91 -25.40 20.19
N ARG A 728 -19.51 -26.05 21.20
CA ARG A 728 -18.96 -27.26 21.84
C ARG A 728 -18.66 -28.37 20.82
N GLU A 729 -19.55 -28.57 19.85
CA GLU A 729 -19.41 -29.60 18.83
C GLU A 729 -18.37 -29.18 17.77
N ARG A 730 -18.36 -27.90 17.38
CA ARG A 730 -17.32 -27.37 16.46
C ARG A 730 -15.93 -27.52 17.08
N ARG A 731 -15.79 -27.20 18.36
CA ARG A 731 -14.55 -27.38 19.15
C ARG A 731 -14.15 -28.85 19.31
N GLY A 732 -15.10 -29.74 19.58
CA GLY A 732 -14.84 -31.19 19.64
C GLY A 732 -14.32 -31.73 18.31
N ARG A 733 -14.92 -31.33 17.19
CA ARG A 733 -14.46 -31.71 15.84
C ARG A 733 -13.10 -31.11 15.50
N LEU A 734 -12.85 -29.86 15.89
CA LEU A 734 -11.56 -29.18 15.73
C LEU A 734 -10.46 -29.92 16.49
N GLY A 735 -10.71 -30.33 17.73
CA GLY A 735 -9.75 -31.10 18.56
C GLY A 735 -9.37 -32.47 17.98
N GLY A 736 -10.23 -33.06 17.14
CA GLY A 736 -9.95 -34.31 16.43
C GLY A 736 -9.12 -34.16 15.15
N LEU A 737 -8.75 -32.94 14.74
CA LEU A 737 -7.97 -32.71 13.52
C LEU A 737 -6.47 -32.90 13.77
N ARG A 738 -5.81 -33.60 12.83
CA ARG A 738 -4.35 -33.62 12.75
C ARG A 738 -3.84 -32.30 12.18
N LEU A 739 -3.10 -31.54 12.98
CA LEU A 739 -2.58 -30.22 12.59
C LEU A 739 -1.24 -30.33 11.87
N PRO A 740 -1.05 -29.59 10.75
CA PRO A 740 0.27 -29.41 10.16
C PRO A 740 1.19 -28.59 11.08
N PRO A 741 2.51 -28.59 10.81
CA PRO A 741 3.43 -27.62 11.41
C PRO A 741 2.91 -26.17 11.25
N GLN A 742 3.25 -25.30 12.19
CA GLN A 742 2.80 -23.89 12.27
C GLN A 742 1.29 -23.69 12.56
N PHE A 743 0.49 -24.74 12.71
CA PHE A 743 -0.92 -24.64 13.16
C PHE A 743 -1.07 -25.13 14.59
N GLN A 744 -1.86 -24.41 15.38
CA GLN A 744 -2.23 -24.79 16.75
C GLN A 744 -3.72 -24.54 16.97
N ILE A 745 -4.31 -25.21 17.94
CA ILE A 745 -5.69 -24.94 18.37
C ILE A 745 -5.63 -24.08 19.65
N ALA A 746 -6.40 -22.99 19.69
CA ALA A 746 -6.55 -22.18 20.89
C ALA A 746 -7.03 -23.04 22.05
N GLU A 747 -6.40 -22.95 23.21
CA GLU A 747 -6.80 -23.68 24.42
C GLU A 747 -8.14 -23.15 24.95
N VAL A 748 -9.02 -24.06 25.38
CA VAL A 748 -10.32 -23.73 25.97
C VAL A 748 -10.29 -24.12 27.44
N MET A 749 -10.56 -23.14 28.30
CA MET A 749 -10.78 -23.34 29.74
C MET A 749 -12.28 -23.18 30.02
N SER A 750 -12.86 -24.00 30.89
CA SER A 750 -14.25 -23.83 31.33
C SER A 750 -14.32 -22.98 32.58
N ALA A 751 -15.33 -22.13 32.68
CA ALA A 751 -15.63 -21.37 33.90
C ALA A 751 -17.11 -21.44 34.25
N HIS A 752 -17.36 -21.48 35.56
CA HIS A 752 -18.67 -21.67 36.18
C HIS A 752 -19.05 -20.52 37.12
N SER A 753 -18.26 -19.45 37.16
CA SER A 753 -18.57 -18.22 37.92
C SER A 753 -17.83 -17.00 37.38
N ALA A 754 -18.32 -15.80 37.70
CA ALA A 754 -17.59 -14.55 37.44
C ALA A 754 -16.19 -14.54 38.09
N SER A 755 -16.04 -15.17 39.27
CA SER A 755 -14.76 -15.26 39.97
C SER A 755 -13.73 -16.08 39.17
N GLU A 756 -14.14 -17.22 38.61
CA GLU A 756 -13.26 -18.05 37.76
C GLU A 756 -12.87 -17.34 36.47
N ILE A 757 -13.78 -16.56 35.87
CA ILE A 757 -13.48 -15.71 34.71
C ILE A 757 -12.41 -14.67 35.08
N GLU A 758 -12.57 -13.95 36.20
CA GLU A 758 -11.60 -12.95 36.64
C GLU A 758 -10.24 -13.60 36.98
N GLN A 759 -10.22 -14.75 37.65
CA GLN A 759 -8.98 -15.48 37.93
C GLN A 759 -8.25 -15.86 36.65
N THR A 760 -8.97 -16.42 35.67
CA THR A 760 -8.41 -16.79 34.37
C THR A 760 -7.95 -15.55 33.60
N PHE A 761 -8.65 -14.43 33.71
CA PHE A 761 -8.27 -13.15 33.10
C PHE A 761 -6.95 -12.64 33.67
N GLN A 762 -6.75 -12.72 34.99
CA GLN A 762 -5.49 -12.36 35.63
C GLN A 762 -4.34 -13.28 35.19
N GLN A 763 -4.59 -14.58 35.03
CA GLN A 763 -3.60 -15.52 34.50
C GLN A 763 -3.25 -15.22 33.03
N ALA A 764 -4.24 -14.93 32.18
CA ALA A 764 -4.02 -14.56 30.79
C ALA A 764 -3.18 -13.28 30.66
N ARG A 765 -3.37 -12.31 31.57
CA ARG A 765 -2.53 -11.11 31.66
C ARG A 765 -1.10 -11.40 32.09
N ARG A 766 -0.88 -12.32 33.04
CA ARG A 766 0.48 -12.77 33.42
C ARG A 766 1.20 -13.41 32.22
N ARG A 767 0.46 -14.06 31.32
CA ARG A 767 0.97 -14.59 30.04
C ARG A 767 1.11 -13.55 28.92
N LEU A 768 0.92 -12.25 29.23
CA LEU A 768 0.99 -11.12 28.30
C LEU A 768 -0.01 -11.16 27.12
N ASN A 769 -1.13 -11.89 27.25
CA ASN A 769 -2.20 -11.84 26.26
C ASN A 769 -3.05 -10.57 26.41
N GLU A 770 -3.75 -10.18 25.34
CA GLU A 770 -4.52 -8.91 25.29
C GLU A 770 -5.76 -8.89 26.22
N GLY A 771 -6.15 -10.06 26.72
CA GLY A 771 -7.33 -10.28 27.58
C GLY A 771 -7.90 -11.69 27.39
N LEU A 772 -9.20 -11.83 27.60
CA LEU A 772 -9.92 -13.09 27.36
C LEU A 772 -11.02 -12.92 26.31
N MET A 773 -11.23 -13.98 25.54
CA MET A 773 -12.46 -14.24 24.80
C MET A 773 -13.32 -15.19 25.62
N ILE A 774 -14.59 -14.82 25.83
CA ILE A 774 -15.55 -15.57 26.63
C ILE A 774 -16.69 -15.95 25.70
N LYS A 775 -17.00 -17.24 25.56
CA LYS A 775 -17.92 -17.75 24.54
C LYS A 775 -18.97 -18.69 25.14
N ASP A 776 -20.19 -18.57 24.65
CA ASP A 776 -21.25 -19.54 24.88
C ASP A 776 -20.94 -20.88 24.18
N PRO A 777 -20.80 -22.01 24.90
CA PRO A 777 -20.61 -23.33 24.31
C PRO A 777 -21.77 -23.77 23.41
N GLU A 778 -22.98 -23.25 23.63
CA GLU A 778 -24.18 -23.57 22.86
C GLU A 778 -24.38 -22.64 21.66
N SER A 779 -23.55 -21.60 21.51
CA SER A 779 -23.73 -20.66 20.41
C SER A 779 -23.46 -21.26 19.03
N VAL A 780 -24.35 -20.93 18.09
CA VAL A 780 -24.09 -21.03 16.65
C VAL A 780 -23.11 -19.94 16.22
N TYR A 781 -22.43 -20.15 15.09
CA TYR A 781 -21.58 -19.12 14.51
C TYR A 781 -22.44 -18.16 13.68
N LEU A 782 -22.43 -16.87 14.04
CA LEU A 782 -23.21 -15.81 13.37
C LEU A 782 -22.27 -14.89 12.57
N PRO A 783 -22.12 -15.09 11.26
CA PRO A 783 -21.16 -14.34 10.47
C PRO A 783 -21.48 -12.84 10.44
N GLY A 784 -20.48 -12.00 10.69
CA GLY A 784 -20.60 -10.52 10.62
C GLY A 784 -21.44 -9.88 11.72
N THR A 785 -22.11 -10.65 12.55
CA THR A 785 -22.93 -10.16 13.66
C THR A 785 -22.09 -10.02 14.93
N ARG A 786 -22.32 -8.93 15.66
CA ARG A 786 -21.85 -8.77 17.03
C ARG A 786 -23.00 -9.18 17.96
N GLY A 787 -23.02 -10.47 18.28
CA GLY A 787 -24.05 -11.05 19.15
C GLY A 787 -23.68 -11.00 20.63
N MET A 788 -24.58 -11.52 21.46
CA MET A 788 -24.42 -11.65 22.91
C MET A 788 -23.86 -13.03 23.30
N PHE A 789 -23.20 -13.71 22.37
CA PHE A 789 -22.67 -15.06 22.57
C PHE A 789 -21.16 -15.06 22.83
N TRP A 790 -20.45 -14.08 22.27
CA TRP A 790 -19.01 -13.93 22.40
C TRP A 790 -18.73 -12.57 23.01
N PHE A 791 -17.99 -12.57 24.12
CA PHE A 791 -17.56 -11.37 24.79
C PHE A 791 -16.04 -11.29 24.79
N LYS A 792 -15.53 -10.06 24.81
CA LYS A 792 -14.11 -9.79 25.02
C LYS A 792 -13.99 -9.00 26.31
N LEU A 793 -13.32 -9.59 27.29
CA LEU A 793 -13.03 -8.94 28.55
C LEU A 793 -11.67 -8.26 28.43
N LYS A 794 -11.68 -6.94 28.52
CA LYS A 794 -10.50 -6.07 28.54
C LYS A 794 -10.70 -5.02 29.62
N LYS A 795 -9.80 -4.94 30.59
CA LYS A 795 -9.74 -3.77 31.48
C LYS A 795 -8.96 -2.67 30.78
N GLU A 796 -9.51 -1.45 30.79
CA GLU A 796 -8.76 -0.25 30.37
C GLU A 796 -7.59 -0.06 31.33
N LEU A 797 -6.41 0.25 30.77
CA LEU A 797 -5.15 0.11 31.52
C LEU A 797 -4.61 1.43 32.10
N ALA A 798 -5.32 2.54 31.94
CA ALA A 798 -5.25 3.82 32.68
C ALA A 798 -5.85 4.95 31.82
N THR A 799 -6.21 6.07 32.44
CA THR A 799 -6.56 7.33 31.78
C THR A 799 -5.58 8.44 32.15
N LEU A 800 -5.44 9.43 31.29
CA LEU A 800 -4.76 10.70 31.57
C LEU A 800 -5.67 11.86 31.17
N ASP A 801 -5.79 12.86 32.03
CA ASP A 801 -6.37 14.15 31.70
C ASP A 801 -5.28 15.01 31.03
N VAL A 802 -5.48 15.37 29.76
CA VAL A 802 -4.47 16.04 28.91
C VAL A 802 -5.06 17.27 28.23
N VAL A 803 -4.24 18.27 27.90
CA VAL A 803 -4.70 19.48 27.19
C VAL A 803 -4.40 19.38 25.70
N VAL A 804 -5.32 19.85 24.84
CA VAL A 804 -5.11 19.91 23.39
C VAL A 804 -4.18 21.07 23.05
N VAL A 805 -3.11 20.82 22.29
CA VAL A 805 -2.14 21.84 21.85
C VAL A 805 -2.15 22.06 20.33
N ALA A 806 -2.67 21.10 19.57
CA ALA A 806 -2.87 21.25 18.14
C ALA A 806 -4.05 20.41 17.63
N ALA A 807 -4.67 20.86 16.54
CA ALA A 807 -5.79 20.19 15.89
C ALA A 807 -5.58 20.10 14.37
N GLU A 808 -5.96 18.97 13.77
CA GLU A 808 -5.81 18.70 12.34
C GLU A 808 -7.12 18.33 11.67
N LEU A 809 -7.20 18.60 10.36
CA LEU A 809 -8.31 18.14 9.52
C LEU A 809 -8.28 16.61 9.40
N GLY A 810 -9.43 16.00 9.67
CA GLY A 810 -9.60 14.55 9.57
C GLY A 810 -9.43 14.00 8.16
N HIS A 811 -9.59 12.69 8.03
CA HIS A 811 -9.53 11.99 6.74
C HIS A 811 -10.91 11.49 6.28
N GLY A 812 -11.07 11.28 4.98
CA GLY A 812 -12.32 10.77 4.40
C GLY A 812 -13.51 11.71 4.63
N LYS A 813 -14.59 11.20 5.23
CA LYS A 813 -15.83 11.98 5.52
C LYS A 813 -15.61 13.15 6.48
N ARG A 814 -14.51 13.16 7.24
CA ARG A 814 -14.16 14.20 8.22
C ARG A 814 -13.08 15.16 7.69
N ASN A 815 -12.83 15.18 6.38
CA ASN A 815 -11.82 16.06 5.76
C ASN A 815 -12.09 17.57 5.90
N ASN A 816 -13.29 17.95 6.34
CA ASN A 816 -13.72 19.35 6.52
C ASN A 816 -13.84 19.76 8.00
N VAL A 817 -13.53 18.88 8.95
CA VAL A 817 -13.62 19.15 10.40
C VAL A 817 -12.29 18.86 11.09
N LEU A 818 -12.01 19.59 12.17
CA LEU A 818 -10.81 19.39 12.99
C LEU A 818 -11.09 18.27 14.00
N SER A 819 -10.80 17.03 13.62
CA SER A 819 -11.14 15.82 14.38
C SER A 819 -9.95 15.11 15.02
N ASP A 820 -8.75 15.61 14.77
CA ASP A 820 -7.49 14.94 15.07
C ASP A 820 -6.70 15.81 16.04
N TYR A 821 -6.71 15.47 17.32
CA TYR A 821 -6.20 16.34 18.40
C TYR A 821 -4.88 15.82 18.97
N THR A 822 -3.85 16.64 18.88
CA THR A 822 -2.56 16.44 19.57
C THR A 822 -2.67 17.05 20.96
N PHE A 823 -2.29 16.27 21.97
CA PHE A 823 -2.44 16.66 23.38
C PHE A 823 -1.15 16.47 24.18
N ALA A 824 -1.07 17.23 25.28
CA ALA A 824 0.11 17.37 26.11
C ALA A 824 -0.22 17.12 27.59
N VAL A 825 0.82 16.71 28.33
CA VAL A 825 0.89 16.71 29.79
C VAL A 825 1.78 17.85 30.25
N ARG A 826 1.68 18.21 31.53
CA ARG A 826 2.53 19.25 32.11
C ARG A 826 3.84 18.68 32.65
N ASP A 827 4.97 19.28 32.30
CA ASP A 827 6.23 19.09 33.00
C ASP A 827 6.20 19.88 34.31
N GLU A 828 6.30 19.21 35.44
CA GLU A 828 6.28 19.82 36.77
C GLU A 828 7.50 20.69 37.06
N THR A 829 8.62 20.44 36.37
CA THR A 829 9.89 21.14 36.61
C THR A 829 9.95 22.45 35.85
N THR A 830 9.55 22.44 34.59
CA THR A 830 9.63 23.62 33.69
C THR A 830 8.29 24.34 33.53
N GLY A 831 7.18 23.69 33.87
CA GLY A 831 5.82 24.18 33.63
C GLY A 831 5.36 24.02 32.18
N GLU A 832 6.21 23.51 31.29
CA GLU A 832 5.94 23.40 29.85
C GLU A 832 4.90 22.31 29.55
N LEU A 833 4.11 22.53 28.50
CA LEU A 833 3.17 21.55 27.97
C LEU A 833 3.90 20.67 26.95
N LEU A 834 4.13 19.41 27.32
CA LEU A 834 4.88 18.47 26.50
C LEU A 834 3.93 17.49 25.81
N PRO A 835 3.84 17.50 24.47
CA PRO A 835 3.03 16.55 23.72
C PRO A 835 3.35 15.12 24.12
N ILE A 836 2.31 14.28 24.30
CA ILE A 836 2.44 12.87 24.70
C ILE A 836 1.63 11.92 23.80
N GLY A 837 0.80 12.48 22.91
CA GLY A 837 0.05 11.67 21.95
C GLY A 837 -0.94 12.46 21.11
N LYS A 838 -1.68 11.72 20.30
CA LYS A 838 -2.74 12.23 19.41
C LYS A 838 -3.90 11.25 19.37
N ALA A 839 -5.13 11.75 19.43
CA ALA A 839 -6.35 10.94 19.31
C ALA A 839 -7.31 11.49 18.26
N TYR A 840 -8.02 10.58 17.61
CA TYR A 840 -8.95 10.83 16.49
C TYR A 840 -10.29 10.10 16.68
N SER A 841 -10.53 9.54 17.87
CA SER A 841 -11.72 8.76 18.18
C SER A 841 -12.14 8.95 19.63
N GLY A 842 -13.44 8.82 19.90
CA GLY A 842 -14.00 8.96 21.24
C GLY A 842 -15.12 10.00 21.38
N LEU A 843 -15.17 10.96 20.45
CA LEU A 843 -16.18 12.02 20.42
C LEU A 843 -17.29 11.74 19.40
N THR A 844 -18.49 12.23 19.70
CA THR A 844 -19.64 12.26 18.79
C THR A 844 -19.45 13.31 17.69
N ASP A 845 -20.19 13.18 16.58
CA ASP A 845 -20.10 14.15 15.48
C ASP A 845 -20.52 15.57 15.91
N ALA A 846 -21.42 15.69 16.89
CA ALA A 846 -21.83 16.99 17.46
C ALA A 846 -20.67 17.62 18.26
N GLU A 847 -20.02 16.85 19.14
CA GLU A 847 -18.86 17.34 19.90
C GLU A 847 -17.68 17.70 18.99
N ILE A 848 -17.46 16.96 17.90
CA ILE A 848 -16.41 17.29 16.92
C ILE A 848 -16.74 18.60 16.20
N ALA A 849 -18.01 18.85 15.85
CA ALA A 849 -18.42 20.10 15.24
C ALA A 849 -18.21 21.29 16.19
N ASP A 850 -18.60 21.14 17.46
CA ASP A 850 -18.39 22.15 18.50
C ASP A 850 -16.89 22.46 18.70
N LEU A 851 -16.05 21.43 18.84
CA LEU A 851 -14.61 21.61 18.97
C LEU A 851 -13.98 22.17 17.69
N THR A 852 -14.50 21.83 16.51
CA THR A 852 -14.02 22.39 15.25
C THR A 852 -14.21 23.91 15.21
N GLU A 853 -15.40 24.40 15.60
CA GLU A 853 -15.64 25.84 15.65
C GLU A 853 -14.82 26.51 16.75
N HIS A 854 -14.70 25.88 17.93
CA HIS A 854 -13.82 26.37 19.00
C HIS A 854 -12.37 26.51 18.54
N PHE A 855 -11.78 25.48 17.95
CA PHE A 855 -10.38 25.53 17.52
C PHE A 855 -10.16 26.45 16.33
N LYS A 856 -11.15 26.65 15.46
CA LYS A 856 -11.07 27.67 14.40
C LYS A 856 -10.99 29.09 14.97
N GLN A 857 -11.71 29.36 16.06
CA GLN A 857 -11.71 30.67 16.73
C GLN A 857 -10.47 30.87 17.59
N ASN A 858 -9.92 29.79 18.16
CA ASN A 858 -8.79 29.81 19.07
C ASN A 858 -7.50 29.24 18.45
N THR A 859 -7.28 29.48 17.14
CA THR A 859 -6.04 29.10 16.43
C THR A 859 -4.93 30.12 16.70
N ILE A 860 -3.76 29.65 17.13
CA ILE A 860 -2.52 30.45 17.28
C ILE A 860 -1.81 30.58 15.93
N ALA A 861 -1.65 29.46 15.21
CA ALA A 861 -1.02 29.41 13.90
C ALA A 861 -1.75 28.43 12.97
N ASP A 862 -2.05 28.87 11.74
CA ASP A 862 -2.73 28.06 10.71
C ASP A 862 -1.74 27.61 9.63
N HIS A 863 -1.55 26.31 9.51
CA HIS A 863 -0.70 25.66 8.50
C HIS A 863 -1.56 24.83 7.51
N GLY A 864 -2.81 25.25 7.29
CA GLY A 864 -3.75 24.62 6.38
C GLY A 864 -4.42 23.39 7.00
N ARG A 865 -3.79 22.22 6.87
CA ARG A 865 -4.33 20.96 7.44
C ARG A 865 -4.07 20.79 8.93
N TYR A 866 -3.11 21.54 9.46
CA TYR A 866 -2.65 21.50 10.84
C TYR A 866 -2.77 22.90 11.44
N ARG A 867 -3.25 22.97 12.69
CA ARG A 867 -3.42 24.22 13.43
C ARG A 867 -2.85 24.06 14.83
N GLU A 868 -2.01 25.00 15.21
CA GLU A 868 -1.64 25.20 16.61
C GLU A 868 -2.77 25.99 17.27
N VAL A 869 -3.22 25.53 18.44
CA VAL A 869 -4.41 26.08 19.09
C VAL A 869 -4.08 26.51 20.52
N ASN A 870 -4.86 27.45 21.03
CA ASN A 870 -4.78 27.82 22.44
C ASN A 870 -5.06 26.58 23.30
N PRO A 871 -4.17 26.21 24.24
CA PRO A 871 -4.37 25.00 25.03
C PRO A 871 -5.41 25.25 26.13
N ASP A 872 -6.68 25.25 25.79
CA ASP A 872 -7.80 25.53 26.71
C ASP A 872 -8.82 24.38 26.83
N ILE A 873 -8.71 23.36 25.97
CA ILE A 873 -9.56 22.16 26.00
C ILE A 873 -8.82 21.01 26.68
N VAL A 874 -9.38 20.53 27.80
CA VAL A 874 -8.91 19.33 28.51
C VAL A 874 -9.72 18.11 28.11
N LEU A 875 -9.04 17.01 27.81
CA LEU A 875 -9.60 15.73 27.43
C LEU A 875 -9.17 14.64 28.42
N GLU A 876 -10.11 13.81 28.86
CA GLU A 876 -9.79 12.54 29.51
C GLU A 876 -9.48 11.52 28.41
N VAL A 877 -8.26 11.00 28.36
CA VAL A 877 -7.79 10.07 27.33
C VAL A 877 -7.47 8.73 27.95
N ALA A 878 -8.21 7.70 27.54
CA ALA A 878 -7.92 6.31 27.85
C ALA A 878 -6.86 5.75 26.89
N PHE A 879 -5.97 4.90 27.38
CA PHE A 879 -4.92 4.30 26.55
C PHE A 879 -4.58 2.87 26.99
N ASN A 880 -3.99 2.11 26.07
CA ASN A 880 -3.61 0.73 26.32
C ASN A 880 -2.28 0.64 27.07
N SER A 881 -1.29 1.47 26.75
CA SER A 881 0.01 1.54 27.42
C SER A 881 0.74 2.86 27.17
N ILE A 882 1.73 3.17 28.01
CA ILE A 882 2.68 4.28 27.82
C ILE A 882 4.04 3.66 27.52
N GLN A 883 4.74 4.18 26.52
CA GLN A 883 6.05 3.70 26.12
C GLN A 883 7.04 4.86 25.95
N PRO A 884 8.36 4.63 26.12
CA PRO A 884 9.37 5.62 25.76
C PRO A 884 9.25 6.02 24.29
N SER A 885 9.39 7.32 24.00
CA SER A 885 9.26 7.87 22.66
C SER A 885 10.19 9.05 22.45
N THR A 886 11.00 9.00 21.40
CA THR A 886 11.81 10.14 20.94
C THR A 886 11.02 11.09 20.02
N ARG A 887 9.77 10.77 19.68
CA ARG A 887 8.90 11.54 18.76
C ARG A 887 8.07 12.63 19.44
N HIS A 888 7.99 12.59 20.77
CA HIS A 888 7.14 13.45 21.58
C HIS A 888 8.02 14.14 22.61
N ALA A 889 7.83 15.44 22.82
CA ALA A 889 8.69 16.22 23.72
C ALA A 889 8.66 15.71 25.17
N SER A 890 7.58 15.03 25.57
CA SER A 890 7.47 14.36 26.87
C SER A 890 8.44 13.20 27.06
N GLY A 891 9.08 12.70 26.00
CA GLY A 891 9.85 11.45 26.04
C GLY A 891 8.98 10.19 26.14
N LEU A 892 7.65 10.33 26.09
CA LEU A 892 6.67 9.26 26.23
C LEU A 892 5.63 9.29 25.10
N ALA A 893 5.01 8.15 24.80
CA ALA A 893 3.90 8.05 23.85
C ALA A 893 2.77 7.17 24.40
N LEU A 894 1.53 7.65 24.30
CA LEU A 894 0.34 6.84 24.58
C LEU A 894 0.03 5.89 23.40
N ARG A 895 -0.26 4.62 23.70
CA ARG A 895 -0.69 3.61 22.73
C ARG A 895 -2.21 3.48 22.70
N PHE A 896 -2.76 3.53 21.49
CA PHE A 896 -4.20 3.52 21.23
C PHE A 896 -4.99 4.53 22.08
N PRO A 897 -4.56 5.80 22.14
CA PRO A 897 -5.29 6.81 22.89
C PRO A 897 -6.69 6.99 22.30
N ARG A 898 -7.69 7.01 23.16
CA ARG A 898 -9.09 7.30 22.84
C ARG A 898 -9.64 8.32 23.81
N ILE A 899 -10.36 9.29 23.28
CA ILE A 899 -10.99 10.33 24.09
C ILE A 899 -12.19 9.69 24.80
N LYS A 900 -12.20 9.76 26.12
CA LYS A 900 -13.27 9.22 26.94
C LYS A 900 -14.31 10.31 27.26
N ALA A 901 -13.84 11.52 27.56
CA ALA A 901 -14.69 12.66 27.85
C ALA A 901 -13.98 13.99 27.58
N ILE A 902 -14.76 15.04 27.28
CA ILE A 902 -14.30 16.43 27.32
C ILE A 902 -14.46 16.92 28.76
N ARG A 903 -13.36 17.27 29.42
CA ARG A 903 -13.33 17.63 30.84
C ARG A 903 -13.57 19.11 31.05
N ARG A 904 -14.82 19.54 30.88
CA ARG A 904 -15.26 20.93 31.06
C ARG A 904 -15.14 21.42 32.51
N ASP A 905 -15.02 20.47 33.45
CA ASP A 905 -14.79 20.69 34.87
C ASP A 905 -13.32 20.98 35.21
N LYS A 906 -12.41 20.82 34.25
CA LYS A 906 -10.96 20.98 34.42
C LYS A 906 -10.39 22.08 33.55
N ASN A 907 -9.38 22.78 34.07
CA ASN A 907 -8.57 23.72 33.32
C ASN A 907 -7.15 23.15 33.09
N VAL A 908 -6.34 23.88 32.32
CA VAL A 908 -4.96 23.49 31.97
C VAL A 908 -4.10 23.21 33.20
N ASP A 909 -4.34 23.92 34.31
CA ASP A 909 -3.56 23.76 35.55
C ASP A 909 -3.89 22.48 36.32
N SER A 910 -4.97 21.79 35.92
CA SER A 910 -5.46 20.55 36.53
C SER A 910 -5.28 19.30 35.66
N ILE A 911 -4.50 19.40 34.57
CA ILE A 911 -4.12 18.25 33.74
C ILE A 911 -3.08 17.39 34.45
N ASP A 912 -3.02 16.13 34.04
CA ASP A 912 -2.03 15.20 34.53
C ASP A 912 -0.62 15.56 34.05
N THR A 913 0.34 15.09 34.83
CA THR A 913 1.71 15.55 34.75
C THR A 913 2.65 14.50 34.19
N LEU A 914 3.86 14.93 33.80
CA LEU A 914 4.86 14.06 33.21
C LEU A 914 5.36 13.00 34.22
N GLU A 915 5.53 13.35 35.49
CA GLU A 915 5.88 12.39 36.54
C GLU A 915 4.79 11.34 36.71
N TYR A 916 3.52 11.73 36.73
CA TYR A 916 2.41 10.77 36.84
C TYR A 916 2.36 9.83 35.62
N ALA A 917 2.58 10.35 34.41
CA ALA A 917 2.71 9.52 33.21
C ALA A 917 3.91 8.55 33.29
N ARG A 918 5.04 8.97 33.89
CA ARG A 918 6.20 8.09 34.14
C ARG A 918 5.90 7.03 35.21
N GLN A 919 5.16 7.37 36.26
CA GLN A 919 4.73 6.41 37.29
C GLN A 919 3.81 5.33 36.69
N LEU A 920 2.85 5.73 35.85
CA LEU A 920 1.98 4.79 35.12
C LEU A 920 2.77 3.91 34.14
N ALA A 921 3.86 4.42 33.56
CA ALA A 921 4.79 3.63 32.75
C ALA A 921 5.62 2.65 33.60
N ALA A 922 6.08 3.06 34.78
CA ALA A 922 6.94 2.28 35.68
C ALA A 922 6.20 1.16 36.43
N GLN A 923 4.96 1.40 36.89
CA GLN A 923 4.11 0.40 37.56
C GLN A 923 3.82 -0.83 36.67
N ARG A 924 4.01 -0.70 35.34
CA ARG A 924 3.86 -1.80 34.39
C ARG A 924 5.19 -2.50 34.06
N SER A 925 6.32 -1.87 34.37
CA SER A 925 7.67 -2.43 34.22
C SER A 925 8.09 -3.28 35.43
N GLU A 926 7.69 -2.93 36.65
CA GLU A 926 8.03 -3.71 37.87
C GLU A 926 7.36 -5.11 37.92
N VAL A 927 6.21 -5.27 37.27
CA VAL A 927 5.58 -6.60 37.06
C VAL A 927 6.43 -7.49 36.12
N GLY A 928 7.39 -6.91 35.40
CA GLY A 928 8.31 -7.61 34.49
C GLY A 928 9.72 -7.87 35.04
N VAL A 929 10.03 -7.52 36.30
CA VAL A 929 11.37 -7.71 36.91
C VAL A 929 11.38 -8.78 38.01
N LEU A 930 10.22 -9.26 38.46
CA LEU A 930 10.09 -10.49 39.24
C LEU A 930 9.81 -11.70 38.33
N GLU A 931 10.71 -12.02 37.42
CA GLU A 931 10.86 -13.36 36.81
C GLU A 931 12.24 -13.55 36.16
#